data_AF-B4IGB5-F1
#
_entry.id   AF-B4IGB5-F1
#
_cell.length_a   1.000
_cell.length_b   1.000
_cell.length_c   1.000
_cell.angle_alpha   90.00
_cell.angle_beta   90.00
_cell.angle_gamma   90.00
#
_symmetry.space_group_name_H-M   'P 1'
#
loop_
_entity.id
_entity.type
_entity.pdbx_description
1 polymer ?
#
loop_
_entity_poly.entity_id
_entity_poly.type
_entity_poly.pdbx_seq_one_letter_code
_entity_poly.pdbx_strand_id
1 'polypeptide(L)'
;MRFQRSAGLSASTRLRFSVFDVRERMTLTAVPLGHAEVALGVIQDTSRLRLPLTSPRGECGFITLASWSPDAAVEPGQSGNGPPRSSTQLFEGSAGAGVATTSSRRAHRRTQSLPPKLGVRLFVPQQCGLQRVCSNPRLRTYRLHSSLGADISVQETLLESRLCCQLPQQLLSIWIQREKELLQEISGMGELSGEWRWRQMNLLEEHLRLLKDYSQAKQNIQQLARDGVSFKRSSAKADESLEFLPVNLHVQRMWAQNDTLQRRGLLDVVTVGAFTRHDPMGRKCGGLIKLLQESKSWKLEQSNACKVQAANDAVQATKQLRKEIVELMSQLLQLASRRSSMDMMPLCNQMVARTRTLLNLWEPSIVEEAVAFIERHRIIEEPENVLMEPMSPFRKITQQLTALELKSPELEDFATPVVTPPDLWPRGQPPLMRSNSWHPSNSSPSSSLDIRAIDSLQHVVKCYNDHLLSLEQGRQPGRQDEDEEQEATYQSLPVAWQTQSEVSTVTQVPPSDNPADLSVLQLIDLDEIGRQAQRQRHHQPPAGFLDTKLMSSSPSANYYRPTEEPEPLDLTQLNIEASVMCLVSKLKFFCGRCDSPAIRLRHPKAPIKREGFAVAPQQAPDVIAASAASGKQAPNLALDFKPQSVGGSGGTTTSGSVAVKKGNKFTDGLDLSMTTDWAAELRPSMRKLRHAMDRLLKTARLMHSVQRLQQDMRCNRLQASIMYRRDVCFSQALTALVSSLMLRLWGSELDMGYLVMLRDLGPLAYFEGLLTLYGNEADMWSDMCIAIEDLSAVSFQLVRAQGEVAQTPMPRITGSRQALEVQLPVPEHSLPGNGTSISFKITPVFFNIGINEKASFAETLGQTKEQHRSNWDNYLRLSQYFGRYRKLGLGSVDTGESLQSLLGFMEQQLRANVSKNVKILHLAEDACRLMDGLRFTSCKSAKDRTGMAVTLEQCRVLVREFQLPAKHVPYALSTMRSEGTRMDNVLKNIGKRKYAFNRTQVSFLPAMYRPPVGSYGKAQT
;
A
#
# COMPACT_ATOMS: atom_id res chain seq x y z
N MET A 1 19.13 30.83 16.95
CA MET A 1 17.99 31.49 17.64
C MET A 1 17.10 32.09 16.56
N ARG A 2 15.78 32.06 16.72
CA ARG A 2 14.84 32.74 15.81
C ARG A 2 14.22 33.92 16.56
N PHE A 3 14.30 35.09 15.97
CA PHE A 3 13.67 36.30 16.52
C PHE A 3 12.41 36.57 15.68
N GLN A 4 11.25 36.55 16.32
CA GLN A 4 9.98 36.83 15.66
C GLN A 4 9.49 38.21 16.07
N ARG A 5 8.92 38.96 15.12
CA ARG A 5 8.37 40.30 15.36
C ARG A 5 7.19 40.26 16.35
N SER A 6 6.45 39.15 16.36
CA SER A 6 5.36 38.86 17.32
C SER A 6 5.83 38.75 18.78
N ALA A 7 7.13 38.64 19.04
CA ALA A 7 7.71 38.53 20.37
C ALA A 7 8.06 39.89 21.03
N GLY A 8 7.62 41.02 20.44
CA GLY A 8 7.84 42.36 21.00
C GLY A 8 9.27 42.89 20.90
N LEU A 9 10.13 42.25 20.10
CA LEU A 9 11.52 42.64 19.89
C LEU A 9 11.61 43.76 18.83
N SER A 10 12.41 44.78 19.11
CA SER A 10 12.66 45.93 18.23
C SER A 10 14.14 45.98 17.80
N ALA A 11 14.46 46.83 16.81
CA ALA A 11 15.85 47.05 16.38
C ALA A 11 16.75 47.57 17.52
N SER A 12 16.18 48.26 18.52
CA SER A 12 16.90 48.76 19.70
C SER A 12 17.10 47.71 20.80
N THR A 13 16.48 46.53 20.70
CA THR A 13 16.61 45.48 21.71
C THR A 13 18.06 44.99 21.79
N ARG A 14 18.68 45.10 22.97
CA ARG A 14 20.05 44.61 23.22
C ARG A 14 20.05 43.13 23.54
N LEU A 15 20.84 42.38 22.80
CA LEU A 15 21.11 40.96 23.02
C LEU A 15 22.46 40.79 23.71
N ARG A 16 22.47 40.03 24.81
CA ARG A 16 23.69 39.62 25.51
C ARG A 16 24.00 38.16 25.22
N PHE A 17 25.20 37.91 24.73
CA PHE A 17 25.75 36.58 24.47
C PHE A 17 26.77 36.26 25.56
N SER A 18 26.46 35.30 26.42
CA SER A 18 27.39 34.84 27.46
C SER A 18 27.98 33.50 27.06
N VAL A 19 29.31 33.40 27.12
CA VAL A 19 30.07 32.20 26.77
C VAL A 19 30.53 31.52 28.04
N PHE A 20 30.23 30.24 28.15
CA PHE A 20 30.63 29.41 29.28
C PHE A 20 31.48 28.24 28.79
N ASP A 21 32.53 27.93 29.53
CA ASP A 21 33.27 26.68 29.44
C ASP A 21 32.51 25.62 30.23
N VAL A 22 31.73 24.80 29.51
CA VAL A 22 30.89 23.78 30.13
C VAL A 22 31.74 22.54 30.39
N ARG A 23 32.18 22.38 31.64
CA ARG A 23 32.98 21.23 32.08
C ARG A 23 32.12 19.97 32.20
N GLU A 24 30.88 20.11 32.67
CA GLU A 24 29.96 18.99 32.81
C GLU A 24 28.49 19.43 32.60
N ARG A 25 27.86 18.93 31.53
CA ARG A 25 26.48 19.33 31.16
C ARG A 25 25.39 18.74 32.06
N MET A 26 25.62 17.60 32.70
CA MET A 26 24.59 16.95 33.54
C MET A 26 24.41 17.65 34.89
N THR A 27 25.48 18.22 35.43
CA THR A 27 25.46 19.01 36.68
C THR A 27 25.31 20.51 36.43
N LEU A 28 25.22 20.93 35.17
CA LEU A 28 25.29 22.34 34.73
C LEU A 28 26.55 23.07 35.22
N THR A 29 27.62 22.32 35.49
CA THR A 29 28.90 22.89 35.93
C THR A 29 29.57 23.58 34.75
N ALA A 30 29.57 24.91 34.79
CA ALA A 30 30.15 25.73 33.73
C ALA A 30 30.85 26.96 34.31
N VAL A 31 31.98 27.34 33.71
CA VAL A 31 32.76 28.52 34.12
C VAL A 31 32.51 29.64 33.11
N PRO A 32 32.12 30.86 33.54
CA PRO A 32 31.92 31.97 32.62
C PRO A 32 33.26 32.40 32.00
N LEU A 33 33.35 32.37 30.66
CA LEU A 33 34.52 32.81 29.92
C LEU A 33 34.45 34.31 29.61
N GLY A 34 33.25 34.81 29.28
CA GLY A 34 33.03 36.22 28.96
C GLY A 34 31.66 36.45 28.34
N HIS A 35 31.36 37.71 28.01
CA HIS A 35 30.10 38.08 27.36
C HIS A 35 30.30 39.18 26.32
N ALA A 36 29.37 39.25 25.37
CA ALA A 36 29.28 40.31 24.37
C ALA A 36 27.84 40.82 24.28
N GLU A 37 27.67 42.11 24.04
CA GLU A 37 26.36 42.73 23.85
C GLU A 37 26.25 43.44 22.51
N VAL A 38 25.09 43.36 21.87
CA VAL A 38 24.82 44.03 20.60
C VAL A 38 23.33 44.29 20.44
N ALA A 39 22.95 45.41 19.79
CA ALA A 39 21.56 45.67 19.43
C ALA A 39 21.10 44.78 18.27
N LEU A 40 19.84 44.33 18.31
CA LEU A 40 19.26 43.45 17.30
C LEU A 40 19.29 44.09 15.89
N GLY A 41 19.12 45.40 15.77
CA GLY A 41 19.22 46.13 14.51
C GLY A 41 20.59 45.98 13.84
N VAL A 42 21.68 46.02 14.61
CA VAL A 42 23.05 45.83 14.10
C VAL A 42 23.24 44.42 13.52
N ILE A 43 22.56 43.43 14.12
CA ILE A 43 22.54 42.05 13.63
C ILE A 43 21.67 41.93 12.36
N GLN A 44 20.61 42.73 12.21
CA GLN A 44 19.79 42.76 10.99
C GLN A 44 20.55 43.37 9.81
N ASP A 45 21.34 44.41 10.06
CA ASP A 45 22.07 45.15 9.01
C ASP A 45 23.34 44.43 8.54
N THR A 46 23.82 43.42 9.29
CA THR A 46 25.09 42.75 9.01
C THR A 46 24.92 41.23 9.01
N SER A 47 25.16 40.58 7.88
CA SER A 47 25.06 39.11 7.75
C SER A 47 26.08 38.34 8.61
N ARG A 48 27.15 39.01 9.04
CA ARG A 48 28.18 38.46 9.92
C ARG A 48 28.77 39.56 10.79
N LEU A 49 28.71 39.38 12.12
CA LEU A 49 29.23 40.33 13.09
C LEU A 49 30.22 39.64 14.03
N ARG A 50 31.42 40.21 14.17
CA ARG A 50 32.42 39.73 15.14
C ARG A 50 32.36 40.63 16.36
N LEU A 51 31.96 40.06 17.49
CA LEU A 51 31.87 40.78 18.76
C LEU A 51 33.03 40.35 19.67
N PRO A 52 33.79 41.29 20.24
CA PRO A 52 34.77 40.97 21.27
C PRO A 52 34.04 40.45 22.52
N LEU A 53 34.58 39.38 23.11
CA LEU A 53 34.12 38.89 24.40
C LEU A 53 34.83 39.66 25.51
N THR A 54 34.04 40.22 26.40
CA THR A 54 34.51 40.95 27.57
C THR A 54 34.35 40.10 28.84
N SER A 55 35.42 40.05 29.62
CA SER A 55 35.52 39.38 30.91
C SER A 55 35.97 40.40 31.96
N PRO A 56 35.74 40.19 33.28
CA PRO A 56 36.29 41.06 34.33
C PRO A 56 37.82 41.25 34.27
N ARG A 57 38.54 40.39 33.52
CA ARG A 57 39.99 40.46 33.29
C ARG A 57 40.41 41.11 31.96
N GLY A 58 39.46 41.65 31.18
CA GLY A 58 39.70 42.26 29.86
C GLY A 58 39.07 41.49 28.69
N GLU A 59 39.49 41.80 27.47
CA GLU A 59 39.05 41.09 26.26
C GLU A 59 39.61 39.67 26.23
N CYS A 60 38.74 38.67 26.22
CA CYS A 60 39.10 37.25 26.34
C CYS A 60 38.92 36.44 25.05
N GLY A 61 38.56 37.11 23.95
CA GLY A 61 38.34 36.47 22.65
C GLY A 61 37.27 37.20 21.85
N PHE A 62 36.67 36.51 20.89
CA PHE A 62 35.58 37.06 20.08
C PHE A 62 34.57 35.96 19.75
N ILE A 63 33.31 36.35 19.61
CA ILE A 63 32.27 35.51 19.00
C ILE A 63 31.95 36.06 17.62
N THR A 64 31.67 35.15 16.70
CA THR A 64 31.18 35.51 15.36
C THR A 64 29.71 35.13 15.28
N LEU A 65 28.85 36.13 15.16
CA LEU A 65 27.44 35.97 14.87
C LEU A 65 27.22 35.98 13.36
N ALA A 66 26.33 35.12 12.87
CA ALA A 66 25.85 35.15 11.49
C ALA A 66 24.32 35.16 11.51
N SER A 67 23.71 36.09 10.78
CA SER A 67 22.26 36.37 10.79
C SER A 67 21.69 36.36 9.38
N TRP A 68 20.39 36.09 9.26
CA TRP A 68 19.64 36.09 8.00
C TRP A 68 18.18 36.49 8.21
N SER A 69 17.58 37.16 7.23
CA SER A 69 16.15 37.50 7.17
C SER A 69 15.45 36.63 6.10
N PRO A 70 14.29 36.01 6.40
CA PRO A 70 13.60 35.11 5.46
C PRO A 70 13.07 35.76 4.16
N ASP A 71 12.80 37.07 4.16
CA ASP A 71 11.94 37.70 3.13
C ASP A 71 12.69 38.24 1.88
N ALA A 72 14.02 38.19 1.82
CA ALA A 72 14.79 38.81 0.74
C ALA A 72 14.94 37.94 -0.54
N ALA A 73 14.18 36.85 -0.67
CA ALA A 73 14.39 35.81 -1.70
C ALA A 73 13.31 35.74 -2.80
N VAL A 74 12.38 36.70 -2.89
CA VAL A 74 11.30 36.66 -3.90
C VAL A 74 11.28 37.96 -4.71
N GLU A 75 12.09 38.01 -5.76
CA GLU A 75 11.87 38.88 -6.91
C GLU A 75 11.77 37.98 -8.15
N PRO A 76 10.60 37.89 -8.82
CA PRO A 76 10.40 37.02 -9.96
C PRO A 76 10.85 37.74 -11.25
N GLY A 77 11.90 37.24 -11.92
CA GLY A 77 12.22 37.79 -13.25
C GLY A 77 13.53 37.46 -13.97
N GLN A 78 14.49 36.70 -13.42
CA GLN A 78 15.76 36.42 -14.14
C GLN A 78 15.91 34.94 -14.50
N SER A 79 15.68 34.66 -15.78
CA SER A 79 16.16 33.47 -16.49
C SER A 79 17.66 33.59 -16.77
N GLY A 80 18.47 32.65 -16.29
CA GLY A 80 19.89 32.54 -16.63
C GLY A 80 20.70 31.76 -15.58
N ASN A 81 21.47 30.76 -16.03
CA ASN A 81 22.32 29.87 -15.24
C ASN A 81 23.45 30.59 -14.47
N GLY A 82 23.12 31.27 -13.37
CA GLY A 82 24.08 31.79 -12.40
C GLY A 82 23.42 32.06 -11.03
N PRO A 83 24.17 32.03 -9.91
CA PRO A 83 23.58 32.28 -8.60
C PRO A 83 23.11 33.75 -8.48
N PRO A 84 22.04 34.04 -7.72
CA PRO A 84 21.54 35.40 -7.59
C PRO A 84 22.62 36.31 -6.99
N ARG A 85 22.90 37.41 -7.69
CA ARG A 85 23.75 38.49 -7.21
C ARG A 85 23.00 39.27 -6.14
N SER A 86 23.55 39.38 -4.93
CA SER A 86 23.12 40.38 -3.97
C SER A 86 23.73 41.73 -4.36
N SER A 87 22.94 42.61 -4.96
CA SER A 87 23.30 44.01 -5.20
C SER A 87 22.98 44.83 -3.96
N THR A 88 24.01 45.26 -3.23
CA THR A 88 23.89 46.36 -2.26
C THR A 88 24.05 47.68 -3.00
N GLN A 89 22.98 48.15 -3.63
CA GLN A 89 22.81 49.56 -4.00
C GLN A 89 21.32 49.86 -4.01
N LEU A 90 20.87 50.70 -3.08
CA LEU A 90 19.70 51.60 -3.14
C LEU A 90 19.43 52.12 -1.73
N PHE A 91 19.89 53.34 -1.45
CA PHE A 91 19.21 54.42 -0.72
C PHE A 91 20.24 55.50 -0.37
N GLU A 92 20.48 56.41 -1.29
CA GLU A 92 20.82 57.80 -0.95
C GLU A 92 19.98 58.71 -1.85
N GLY A 93 19.00 59.35 -1.22
CA GLY A 93 18.06 60.29 -1.83
C GLY A 93 17.64 61.31 -0.79
N SER A 94 18.46 62.37 -0.70
CA SER A 94 18.19 63.77 -0.36
C SER A 94 17.02 64.16 0.58
N ALA A 95 17.40 64.91 1.64
CA ALA A 95 16.76 66.07 2.32
C ALA A 95 16.75 65.86 3.85
N GLY A 96 17.23 66.74 4.73
CA GLY A 96 17.85 68.07 4.66
C GLY A 96 18.15 68.54 6.10
N ALA A 97 19.14 69.44 6.23
CA ALA A 97 19.42 70.38 7.33
C ALA A 97 19.54 69.91 8.79
N GLY A 98 20.72 70.17 9.39
CA GLY A 98 20.79 70.63 10.79
C GLY A 98 21.83 69.96 11.70
N VAL A 99 22.93 70.71 11.93
CA VAL A 99 23.77 70.73 13.13
C VAL A 99 24.91 69.71 13.24
N ALA A 100 26.11 70.28 13.29
CA ALA A 100 27.40 69.65 13.48
C ALA A 100 27.64 69.22 14.93
N THR A 101 28.33 68.09 15.12
CA THR A 101 29.42 67.99 16.12
C THR A 101 30.44 66.93 15.73
N THR A 102 31.64 67.44 15.49
CA THR A 102 32.98 66.86 15.51
C THR A 102 33.20 65.56 16.29
N SER A 103 33.83 64.57 15.64
CA SER A 103 34.96 63.80 16.20
C SER A 103 35.53 62.85 15.15
N SER A 104 36.41 63.39 14.30
CA SER A 104 37.39 62.59 13.55
C SER A 104 38.33 61.91 14.56
N ARG A 105 38.15 60.62 14.81
CA ARG A 105 39.26 59.76 15.25
C ARG A 105 39.84 59.06 14.03
N ARG A 106 40.96 59.62 13.55
CA ARG A 106 41.94 58.96 12.69
C ARG A 106 42.30 57.62 13.33
N ALA A 107 41.95 56.52 12.67
CA ALA A 107 42.55 55.22 12.95
C ALA A 107 43.62 54.92 11.88
N HIS A 108 44.80 54.61 12.39
CA HIS A 108 46.07 54.46 11.70
C HIS A 108 46.05 53.41 10.57
N ARG A 109 46.67 53.75 9.43
CA ARG A 109 47.11 52.79 8.40
C ARG A 109 48.19 51.87 9.00
N ARG A 110 47.86 50.61 9.29
CA ARG A 110 48.66 49.38 9.04
C ARG A 110 48.15 48.20 9.88
N THR A 111 47.27 47.40 9.28
CA THR A 111 47.38 45.92 9.25
C THR A 111 46.59 45.44 8.03
N GLN A 112 47.29 44.83 7.07
CA GLN A 112 46.66 44.14 5.97
C GLN A 112 46.10 42.79 6.47
N SER A 113 44.89 42.79 7.04
CA SER A 113 44.20 41.53 7.33
C SER A 113 42.70 41.66 7.14
N LEU A 114 42.30 41.35 5.89
CA LEU A 114 40.95 41.06 5.40
C LEU A 114 39.92 42.23 5.39
N PRO A 115 39.10 42.39 4.33
CA PRO A 115 38.05 43.39 4.29
C PRO A 115 37.05 43.21 5.46
N PRO A 116 36.51 44.31 6.02
CA PRO A 116 35.51 44.26 7.10
C PRO A 116 34.18 43.59 6.68
N LYS A 117 34.01 43.25 5.40
CA LYS A 117 32.85 42.57 4.83
C LYS A 117 33.25 41.26 4.14
N LEU A 118 33.65 40.26 4.92
CA LEU A 118 33.68 38.88 4.45
C LEU A 118 32.24 38.35 4.43
N GLY A 119 31.57 38.48 3.29
CA GLY A 119 30.25 37.90 3.08
C GLY A 119 30.29 36.38 3.28
N VAL A 120 29.68 35.89 4.35
CA VAL A 120 29.51 34.45 4.55
C VAL A 120 28.25 34.05 3.81
N ARG A 121 28.42 33.32 2.70
CA ARG A 121 27.32 32.65 1.99
C ARG A 121 26.89 31.43 2.81
N LEU A 122 26.02 31.62 3.81
CA LEU A 122 25.34 30.49 4.45
C LEU A 122 24.28 29.96 3.48
N PHE A 123 24.65 28.92 2.75
CA PHE A 123 23.75 28.23 1.84
C PHE A 123 22.80 27.34 2.66
N VAL A 124 21.52 27.68 2.69
CA VAL A 124 20.47 26.77 3.17
C VAL A 124 20.09 25.88 1.98
N PRO A 125 20.29 24.55 2.05
CA PRO A 125 19.93 23.68 0.94
C PRO A 125 18.45 23.84 0.61
N GLN A 126 18.12 24.04 -0.67
CA GLN A 126 16.74 24.00 -1.15
C GLN A 126 16.17 22.61 -0.86
N GLN A 127 15.34 22.52 0.18
CA GLN A 127 14.56 21.33 0.51
C GLN A 127 13.16 21.47 -0.09
N CYS A 128 13.08 21.77 -1.39
CA CYS A 128 11.82 21.85 -2.10
C CYS A 128 11.08 20.50 -1.96
N GLY A 129 9.76 20.54 -1.72
CA GLY A 129 8.88 19.37 -1.71
C GLY A 129 8.97 18.42 -0.51
N LEU A 130 10.08 18.39 0.26
CA LEU A 130 10.23 17.45 1.39
C LEU A 130 9.14 17.57 2.46
N GLN A 131 8.67 18.78 2.76
CA GLN A 131 7.63 18.99 3.77
C GLN A 131 6.27 18.37 3.40
N ARG A 132 6.09 18.06 2.10
CA ARG A 132 4.88 17.41 1.57
C ARG A 132 4.86 15.91 1.85
N VAL A 133 6.03 15.26 1.86
CA VAL A 133 6.17 13.79 2.06
C VAL A 133 6.67 13.42 3.47
N CYS A 134 7.38 14.33 4.13
CA CYS A 134 7.94 14.14 5.47
C CYS A 134 7.41 15.18 6.47
N SER A 135 7.56 14.87 7.76
CA SER A 135 7.15 15.72 8.88
C SER A 135 8.19 15.70 10.02
N ASN A 136 8.00 16.59 11.01
CA ASN A 136 8.78 16.67 12.26
C ASN A 136 10.32 16.65 12.10
N PRO A 137 10.90 17.54 11.26
CA PRO A 137 12.34 17.60 11.03
C PRO A 137 13.11 17.93 12.32
N ARG A 138 14.18 17.17 12.59
CA ARG A 138 15.21 17.50 13.59
C ARG A 138 16.53 17.77 12.90
N LEU A 139 17.11 18.93 13.16
CA LEU A 139 18.28 19.44 12.45
C LEU A 139 19.52 19.54 13.35
N ARG A 140 20.68 19.13 12.83
CA ARG A 140 21.99 19.42 13.40
C ARG A 140 22.95 19.88 12.31
N THR A 141 23.80 20.86 12.62
CA THR A 141 24.77 21.41 11.67
C THR A 141 26.18 21.33 12.25
N TYR A 142 27.16 21.00 11.41
CA TYR A 142 28.57 20.83 11.78
C TYR A 142 29.46 21.61 10.82
N ARG A 143 30.62 22.03 11.32
CA ARG A 143 31.71 22.58 10.51
C ARG A 143 32.94 21.71 10.76
N LEU A 144 33.44 21.08 9.71
CA LEU A 144 34.59 20.16 9.76
C LEU A 144 35.70 20.72 8.89
N HIS A 145 36.96 20.43 9.21
CA HIS A 145 38.09 20.87 8.39
C HIS A 145 38.44 19.81 7.34
N SER A 146 38.51 20.23 6.08
CA SER A 146 38.99 19.42 4.95
C SER A 146 40.52 19.26 4.97
N SER A 147 41.04 18.29 4.22
CA SER A 147 42.48 18.11 4.02
C SER A 147 43.17 19.28 3.33
N LEU A 148 42.41 20.10 2.61
CA LEU A 148 42.89 21.29 1.91
C LEU A 148 42.86 22.57 2.78
N GLY A 149 42.60 22.44 4.09
CA GLY A 149 42.55 23.58 5.01
C GLY A 149 41.27 24.41 4.94
N ALA A 150 40.29 24.00 4.13
CA ALA A 150 38.99 24.64 3.99
C ALA A 150 37.91 24.01 4.87
N ASP A 151 36.81 24.74 5.10
CA ASP A 151 35.68 24.27 5.89
C ASP A 151 34.69 23.44 5.05
N ILE A 152 34.26 22.32 5.63
CA ILE A 152 33.15 21.49 5.17
C ILE A 152 31.95 21.83 6.04
N SER A 153 30.90 22.35 5.43
CA SER A 153 29.62 22.58 6.09
C SER A 153 28.75 21.33 5.94
N VAL A 154 28.27 20.78 7.06
CA VAL A 154 27.44 19.57 7.08
C VAL A 154 26.13 19.84 7.82
N GLN A 155 25.02 19.36 7.27
CA GLN A 155 23.70 19.45 7.88
C GLN A 155 23.05 18.06 7.90
N GLU A 156 22.80 17.55 9.11
CA GLU A 156 22.00 16.34 9.33
C GLU A 156 20.54 16.71 9.62
N THR A 157 19.63 16.01 8.97
CA THR A 157 18.18 16.13 9.18
C THR A 157 17.59 14.75 9.40
N LEU A 158 16.91 14.55 10.53
CA LEU A 158 16.07 13.39 10.78
C LEU A 158 14.61 13.76 10.53
N LEU A 159 13.95 13.00 9.66
CA LEU A 159 12.59 13.24 9.18
C LEU A 159 11.73 12.01 9.44
N GLU A 160 10.43 12.22 9.65
CA GLU A 160 9.42 11.17 9.78
C GLU A 160 8.59 11.09 8.50
N SER A 161 8.37 9.88 7.96
CA SER A 161 7.55 9.69 6.76
C SER A 161 6.07 9.86 7.10
N ARG A 162 5.35 10.68 6.33
CA ARG A 162 3.89 10.84 6.47
C ARG A 162 3.13 9.57 6.05
N LEU A 163 3.79 8.71 5.28
CA LEU A 163 3.23 7.50 4.69
C LEU A 163 3.21 6.31 5.65
N CYS A 164 3.85 6.42 6.82
CA CYS A 164 4.03 5.31 7.76
C CYS A 164 2.71 4.66 8.16
N CYS A 165 1.64 5.43 8.36
CA CYS A 165 0.32 4.91 8.73
C CYS A 165 -0.59 4.68 7.51
N GLN A 166 -0.45 5.50 6.47
CA GLN A 166 -1.37 5.54 5.33
C GLN A 166 -1.21 4.33 4.40
N LEU A 167 0.03 3.93 4.13
CA LEU A 167 0.32 2.80 3.23
C LEU A 167 -0.14 1.46 3.83
N PRO A 168 0.14 1.14 5.11
CA PRO A 168 -0.42 -0.05 5.76
C PRO A 168 -1.94 -0.07 5.77
N GLN A 169 -2.63 1.07 5.95
CA GLN A 169 -4.09 1.12 5.87
C GLN A 169 -4.62 0.77 4.48
N GLN A 170 -3.94 1.18 3.40
CA GLN A 170 -4.31 0.81 2.03
C GLN A 170 -4.14 -0.70 1.80
N LEU A 171 -3.01 -1.28 2.23
CA LEU A 171 -2.77 -2.72 2.13
C LEU A 171 -3.79 -3.54 2.94
N LEU A 172 -4.05 -3.15 4.18
CA LEU A 172 -5.08 -3.77 5.01
C LEU A 172 -6.46 -3.70 4.34
N SER A 173 -6.77 -2.62 3.62
CA SER A 173 -8.03 -2.52 2.89
C SER A 173 -8.13 -3.56 1.77
N ILE A 174 -7.04 -3.82 1.04
CA ILE A 174 -6.98 -4.85 0.00
C ILE A 174 -7.13 -6.25 0.61
N TRP A 175 -6.46 -6.52 1.73
CA TRP A 175 -6.53 -7.81 2.41
C TRP A 175 -7.88 -8.07 3.05
N ILE A 176 -8.45 -7.08 3.75
CA ILE A 176 -9.83 -7.13 4.28
C ILE A 176 -10.80 -7.44 3.13
N GLN A 177 -10.66 -6.75 1.99
CA GLN A 177 -11.52 -7.00 0.85
C GLN A 177 -11.39 -8.44 0.33
N ARG A 178 -10.18 -9.00 0.30
CA ARG A 178 -9.98 -10.40 -0.09
C ARG A 178 -10.60 -11.38 0.92
N GLU A 179 -10.47 -11.14 2.22
CA GLU A 179 -11.10 -12.00 3.23
C GLU A 179 -12.64 -11.95 3.15
N LYS A 180 -13.22 -10.77 2.91
CA LYS A 180 -14.67 -10.63 2.64
C LYS A 180 -15.12 -11.44 1.43
N GLU A 181 -14.35 -11.41 0.36
CA GLU A 181 -14.64 -12.22 -0.83
C GLU A 181 -14.55 -13.70 -0.52
N LEU A 182 -13.52 -14.17 0.21
CA LEU A 182 -13.39 -15.58 0.57
C LEU A 182 -14.56 -16.07 1.44
N LEU A 183 -15.05 -15.24 2.38
CA LEU A 183 -16.26 -15.54 3.15
C LEU A 183 -17.49 -15.64 2.24
N GLN A 184 -17.61 -14.74 1.25
CA GLN A 184 -18.68 -14.81 0.25
C GLN A 184 -18.58 -16.07 -0.62
N GLU A 185 -17.37 -16.43 -1.06
CA GLU A 185 -17.10 -17.64 -1.84
C GLU A 185 -17.55 -18.89 -1.05
N ILE A 186 -17.20 -18.97 0.25
CA ILE A 186 -17.57 -20.09 1.13
C ILE A 186 -19.09 -20.16 1.38
N SER A 187 -19.73 -19.01 1.66
CA SER A 187 -21.18 -18.93 1.85
C SER A 187 -21.96 -19.25 0.58
N GLY A 188 -21.40 -18.92 -0.59
CA GLY A 188 -22.02 -19.10 -1.89
C GLY A 188 -22.17 -20.56 -2.33
N MET A 189 -21.48 -21.50 -1.68
CA MET A 189 -21.61 -22.93 -1.95
C MET A 189 -22.91 -23.54 -1.41
N GLY A 190 -23.61 -22.85 -0.52
CA GLY A 190 -24.73 -23.40 0.23
C GLY A 190 -24.28 -24.28 1.39
N GLU A 191 -25.24 -24.87 2.10
CA GLU A 191 -24.99 -25.72 3.25
C GLU A 191 -24.55 -27.12 2.81
N LEU A 192 -23.45 -27.62 3.37
CA LEU A 192 -22.96 -28.98 3.13
C LEU A 192 -23.40 -29.94 4.24
N SER A 193 -23.44 -31.24 3.92
CA SER A 193 -23.75 -32.33 4.85
C SER A 193 -22.49 -33.02 5.41
N GLY A 194 -22.66 -33.77 6.49
CA GLY A 194 -21.61 -34.62 7.08
C GLY A 194 -20.33 -33.88 7.49
N GLU A 195 -19.18 -34.53 7.30
CA GLU A 195 -17.84 -33.99 7.63
C GLU A 195 -17.50 -32.68 6.90
N TRP A 196 -18.10 -32.46 5.72
CA TRP A 196 -17.87 -31.28 4.91
C TRP A 196 -18.51 -30.03 5.50
N ARG A 197 -19.61 -30.19 6.25
CA ARG A 197 -20.20 -29.11 7.05
C ARG A 197 -19.20 -28.58 8.07
N TRP A 198 -18.57 -29.49 8.81
CA TRP A 198 -17.57 -29.13 9.82
C TRP A 198 -16.34 -28.47 9.18
N ARG A 199 -15.82 -29.00 8.07
CA ARG A 199 -14.72 -28.35 7.33
C ARG A 199 -15.09 -26.96 6.81
N GLN A 200 -16.31 -26.78 6.31
CA GLN A 200 -16.83 -25.49 5.86
C GLN A 200 -16.88 -24.47 6.99
N MET A 201 -17.34 -24.88 8.18
CA MET A 201 -17.45 -23.98 9.33
C MET A 201 -16.08 -23.63 9.91
N ASN A 202 -15.12 -24.54 9.90
CA ASN A 202 -13.74 -24.22 10.28
C ASN A 202 -13.06 -23.25 9.32
N LEU A 203 -13.28 -23.43 8.01
CA LEU A 203 -12.74 -22.51 7.01
C LEU A 203 -13.36 -21.11 7.17
N LEU A 204 -14.64 -21.04 7.50
CA LEU A 204 -15.35 -19.80 7.80
C LEU A 204 -14.79 -19.12 9.06
N GLU A 205 -14.56 -19.87 10.14
CA GLU A 205 -13.97 -19.35 11.38
C GLU A 205 -12.58 -18.73 11.14
N GLU A 206 -11.74 -19.41 10.35
CA GLU A 206 -10.38 -18.94 10.03
C GLU A 206 -10.40 -17.60 9.27
N HIS A 207 -11.26 -17.44 8.27
CA HIS A 207 -11.41 -16.17 7.56
C HIS A 207 -12.04 -15.08 8.40
N LEU A 208 -13.00 -15.40 9.26
CA LEU A 208 -13.58 -14.43 10.20
C LEU A 208 -12.52 -13.92 11.18
N ARG A 209 -11.63 -14.82 11.65
CA ARG A 209 -10.48 -14.44 12.47
C ARG A 209 -9.56 -13.47 11.73
N LEU A 210 -9.12 -13.81 10.52
CA LEU A 210 -8.25 -12.95 9.71
C LEU A 210 -8.92 -11.60 9.40
N LEU A 211 -10.20 -11.61 9.05
CA LEU A 211 -10.99 -10.40 8.79
C LEU A 211 -11.02 -9.49 10.03
N LYS A 212 -11.22 -10.06 11.22
CA LYS A 212 -11.18 -9.35 12.49
C LYS A 212 -9.80 -8.76 12.75
N ASP A 213 -8.75 -9.57 12.65
CA ASP A 213 -7.37 -9.16 12.93
C ASP A 213 -6.93 -8.01 12.02
N TYR A 214 -7.18 -8.11 10.70
CA TYR A 214 -6.87 -7.03 9.77
C TYR A 214 -7.72 -5.78 10.02
N SER A 215 -9.01 -5.93 10.31
CA SER A 215 -9.90 -4.79 10.58
C SER A 215 -9.51 -4.04 11.85
N GLN A 216 -9.17 -4.78 12.92
CA GLN A 216 -8.69 -4.22 14.17
C GLN A 216 -7.36 -3.49 13.98
N ALA A 217 -6.40 -4.11 13.27
CA ALA A 217 -5.14 -3.47 12.94
C ALA A 217 -5.34 -2.16 12.16
N LYS A 218 -6.25 -2.15 11.18
CA LYS A 218 -6.58 -0.94 10.40
C LYS A 218 -7.14 0.17 11.30
N GLN A 219 -8.07 -0.16 12.20
CA GLN A 219 -8.65 0.82 13.13
C GLN A 219 -7.60 1.37 14.11
N ASN A 220 -6.73 0.52 14.66
CA ASN A 220 -5.65 0.94 15.57
C ASN A 220 -4.68 1.92 14.88
N ILE A 221 -4.31 1.62 13.63
CA ILE A 221 -3.42 2.50 12.84
C ILE A 221 -4.12 3.81 12.48
N GLN A 222 -5.42 3.78 12.19
CA GLN A 222 -6.23 4.98 11.96
C GLN A 222 -6.29 5.86 13.21
N GLN A 223 -6.46 5.26 14.39
CA GLN A 223 -6.45 5.99 15.65
C GLN A 223 -5.07 6.62 15.90
N LEU A 224 -3.99 5.87 15.72
CA LEU A 224 -2.62 6.38 15.86
C LEU A 224 -2.36 7.60 14.94
N ALA A 225 -2.87 7.56 13.71
CA ALA A 225 -2.75 8.67 12.76
C ALA A 225 -3.55 9.91 13.20
N ARG A 226 -4.73 9.73 13.80
CA ARG A 226 -5.53 10.84 14.38
C ARG A 226 -4.85 11.48 15.57
N ASP A 227 -4.12 10.69 16.36
CA ASP A 227 -3.34 11.17 17.51
C ASP A 227 -2.08 11.95 17.09
N GLY A 228 -1.84 12.13 15.79
CA GLY A 228 -0.71 12.87 15.24
C GLY A 228 0.63 12.14 15.35
N VAL A 229 0.61 10.84 15.66
CA VAL A 229 1.81 10.00 15.70
C VAL A 229 2.12 9.47 14.30
N SER A 230 3.34 9.75 13.85
CA SER A 230 3.81 9.53 12.48
C SER A 230 4.66 8.27 12.31
N PHE A 231 4.98 7.54 13.38
CA PHE A 231 5.79 6.31 13.31
C PHE A 231 5.59 5.38 14.52
N LYS A 232 5.86 4.08 14.34
CA LYS A 232 5.86 3.08 15.43
C LYS A 232 7.17 3.14 16.21
N ARG A 233 7.14 3.44 17.51
CA ARG A 233 8.35 3.50 18.35
C ARG A 233 9.01 2.13 18.55
N SER A 234 10.32 2.10 18.72
CA SER A 234 11.12 0.90 19.03
C SER A 234 10.73 0.21 20.34
N SER A 235 10.19 0.95 21.31
CA SER A 235 9.67 0.40 22.57
C SER A 235 8.41 -0.42 22.34
N ALA A 236 7.53 0.03 21.44
CA ALA A 236 6.29 -0.64 21.04
C ALA A 236 6.50 -1.70 19.94
N LYS A 237 7.73 -2.17 19.69
CA LYS A 237 8.00 -3.12 18.60
C LYS A 237 7.19 -4.42 18.71
N ALA A 238 6.98 -4.92 19.94
CA ALA A 238 6.23 -6.14 20.23
C ALA A 238 4.72 -5.89 20.40
N ASP A 239 4.26 -4.65 20.20
CA ASP A 239 2.85 -4.33 20.21
C ASP A 239 2.18 -4.88 18.93
N GLU A 240 1.30 -5.85 19.13
CA GLU A 240 0.53 -6.53 18.09
C GLU A 240 -0.47 -5.58 17.43
N SER A 241 -1.02 -4.62 18.18
CA SER A 241 -2.03 -3.68 17.68
C SER A 241 -1.51 -2.82 16.51
N LEU A 242 -0.18 -2.65 16.43
CA LEU A 242 0.54 -1.87 15.43
C LEU A 242 1.49 -2.73 14.59
N GLU A 243 1.30 -4.05 14.50
CA GLU A 243 2.28 -4.95 13.88
C GLU A 243 2.52 -4.68 12.38
N PHE A 244 1.54 -4.16 11.65
CA PHE A 244 1.70 -3.82 10.23
C PHE A 244 2.53 -2.56 9.96
N LEU A 245 2.80 -1.75 10.99
CA LEU A 245 3.60 -0.54 10.87
C LEU A 245 5.10 -0.84 10.92
N PRO A 246 5.92 -0.25 10.03
CA PRO A 246 7.37 -0.38 10.12
C PRO A 246 7.90 0.26 11.41
N VAL A 247 8.66 -0.50 12.17
CA VAL A 247 9.24 -0.04 13.44
C VAL A 247 10.28 1.04 13.18
N ASN A 248 10.12 2.20 13.80
CA ASN A 248 11.08 3.31 13.83
C ASN A 248 11.49 3.82 12.43
N LEU A 249 10.56 3.84 11.48
CA LEU A 249 10.77 4.35 10.13
C LEU A 249 11.09 5.85 10.12
N HIS A 250 12.30 6.20 9.69
CA HIS A 250 12.75 7.58 9.55
C HIS A 250 13.60 7.75 8.29
N VAL A 251 13.69 8.99 7.80
CA VAL A 251 14.66 9.39 6.79
C VAL A 251 15.79 10.15 7.49
N GLN A 252 17.02 9.69 7.32
CA GLN A 252 18.24 10.38 7.76
C GLN A 252 18.92 11.00 6.54
N ARG A 253 18.84 12.33 6.42
CA ARG A 253 19.41 13.12 5.32
C ARG A 253 20.67 13.84 5.80
N MET A 254 21.78 13.68 5.10
CA MET A 254 22.97 14.50 5.24
C MET A 254 23.17 15.34 4.00
N TRP A 255 23.23 16.64 4.17
CA TRP A 255 23.71 17.56 3.15
C TRP A 255 25.11 18.02 3.52
N ALA A 256 26.01 18.10 2.56
CA ALA A 256 27.37 18.59 2.77
C ALA A 256 27.82 19.51 1.64
N GLN A 257 28.64 20.50 1.98
CA GLN A 257 29.27 21.43 1.05
C GLN A 257 30.73 21.65 1.44
N ASN A 258 31.61 21.60 0.45
CA ASN A 258 32.99 22.06 0.57
C ASN A 258 33.19 23.22 -0.39
N ASP A 259 33.44 24.41 0.15
CA ASP A 259 33.54 25.66 -0.61
C ASP A 259 34.74 25.67 -1.55
N THR A 260 35.87 25.07 -1.15
CA THR A 260 37.08 25.03 -1.98
C THR A 260 36.93 24.11 -3.18
N LEU A 261 36.18 23.01 -3.03
CA LEU A 261 35.91 22.07 -4.12
C LEU A 261 34.72 22.50 -4.99
N GLN A 262 34.02 23.57 -4.61
CA GLN A 262 32.70 23.93 -5.17
C GLN A 262 31.74 22.72 -5.24
N ARG A 263 31.89 21.78 -4.30
CA ARG A 263 31.18 20.52 -4.29
C ARG A 263 30.08 20.54 -3.24
N ARG A 264 28.89 20.13 -3.66
CA ARG A 264 27.72 19.93 -2.80
C ARG A 264 27.17 18.55 -3.05
N GLY A 265 26.57 17.96 -2.03
CA GLY A 265 25.95 16.65 -2.20
C GLY A 265 24.98 16.31 -1.08
N LEU A 266 24.15 15.35 -1.40
CA LEU A 266 23.12 14.81 -0.53
C LEU A 266 23.39 13.32 -0.31
N LEU A 267 23.10 12.85 0.89
CA LEU A 267 23.02 11.44 1.23
C LEU A 267 21.71 11.23 1.99
N ASP A 268 20.80 10.45 1.41
CA ASP A 268 19.58 10.02 2.05
C ASP A 268 19.68 8.56 2.44
N VAL A 269 19.39 8.25 3.70
CA VAL A 269 19.32 6.88 4.21
C VAL A 269 17.99 6.69 4.93
N VAL A 270 17.17 5.75 4.45
CA VAL A 270 15.95 5.34 5.15
C VAL A 270 16.32 4.34 6.24
N THR A 271 16.01 4.68 7.50
CA THR A 271 16.26 3.80 8.64
C THR A 271 14.97 3.17 9.10
N VAL A 272 14.94 1.84 9.24
CA VAL A 272 13.74 1.08 9.62
C VAL A 272 14.11 -0.19 10.37
N GLY A 273 13.24 -0.66 11.26
CA GLY A 273 13.43 -1.90 12.02
C GLY A 273 13.45 -3.12 11.12
N ALA A 274 13.65 -4.30 11.71
CA ALA A 274 13.55 -5.54 10.97
C ALA A 274 12.11 -5.72 10.48
N PHE A 275 11.94 -6.17 9.23
CA PHE A 275 10.63 -6.52 8.70
C PHE A 275 10.21 -7.86 9.27
N THR A 276 9.38 -7.84 10.30
CA THR A 276 9.06 -9.05 11.07
C THR A 276 7.76 -8.91 11.86
N ARG A 277 7.10 -10.05 12.07
CA ARG A 277 6.09 -10.19 13.11
C ARG A 277 6.78 -10.59 14.42
N HIS A 278 6.81 -9.66 15.38
CA HIS A 278 7.35 -9.93 16.71
C HIS A 278 6.40 -10.85 17.48
N ASP A 279 6.90 -11.99 17.98
CA ASP A 279 6.12 -12.87 18.85
C ASP A 279 6.10 -12.30 20.29
N PRO A 280 4.93 -11.93 20.85
CA PRO A 280 4.85 -11.37 22.19
C PRO A 280 5.09 -12.40 23.30
N MET A 281 4.88 -13.70 23.05
CA MET A 281 5.03 -14.77 24.03
C MET A 281 6.36 -15.53 23.92
N GLY A 282 7.23 -15.12 22.98
CA GLY A 282 8.53 -15.74 22.80
C GLY A 282 8.44 -17.22 22.39
N ARG A 283 7.30 -17.65 21.84
CA ARG A 283 7.15 -19.01 21.33
C ARG A 283 8.04 -19.13 20.08
N LYS A 284 8.67 -20.29 19.90
CA LYS A 284 9.50 -20.53 18.72
C LYS A 284 8.61 -20.87 17.52
N CYS A 285 7.92 -19.86 16.98
CA CYS A 285 7.06 -20.05 15.81
C CYS A 285 7.87 -20.13 14.49
N GLY A 286 9.16 -19.78 14.51
CA GLY A 286 10.05 -19.80 13.34
C GLY A 286 9.79 -18.66 12.36
N GLY A 287 10.83 -18.19 11.67
CA GLY A 287 10.71 -17.20 10.60
C GLY A 287 10.18 -17.77 9.29
N LEU A 288 9.78 -16.90 8.35
CA LEU A 288 9.13 -17.26 7.09
C LEU A 288 9.87 -18.31 6.25
N ILE A 289 11.21 -18.28 6.14
CA ILE A 289 11.97 -19.30 5.40
C ILE A 289 11.71 -20.70 5.95
N LYS A 290 11.71 -20.85 7.28
CA LYS A 290 11.47 -22.14 7.94
C LYS A 290 10.04 -22.60 7.72
N LEU A 291 9.08 -21.70 7.92
CA LEU A 291 7.65 -22.00 7.70
C LEU A 291 7.36 -22.38 6.24
N LEU A 292 7.99 -21.70 5.27
CA LEU A 292 7.85 -22.04 3.85
C LEU A 292 8.51 -23.38 3.51
N GLN A 293 9.64 -23.72 4.12
CA GLN A 293 10.26 -25.04 3.97
C GLN A 293 9.38 -26.15 4.56
N GLU A 294 8.81 -25.91 5.75
CA GLU A 294 7.84 -26.81 6.39
C GLU A 294 6.60 -27.00 5.52
N SER A 295 6.12 -25.96 4.80
CA SER A 295 4.99 -26.12 3.87
C SER A 295 5.32 -27.03 2.66
N LYS A 296 6.60 -27.06 2.24
CA LYS A 296 7.03 -27.84 1.06
C LYS A 296 7.30 -29.32 1.36
N SER A 297 7.46 -29.71 2.63
CA SER A 297 7.78 -31.11 2.99
C SER A 297 6.60 -32.09 2.89
N TRP A 298 5.37 -31.60 2.68
CA TRP A 298 4.15 -32.41 2.63
C TRP A 298 3.90 -32.94 1.21
N LYS A 299 4.54 -34.07 0.87
CA LYS A 299 4.60 -34.60 -0.51
C LYS A 299 3.26 -35.08 -1.10
N LEU A 300 2.34 -35.63 -0.30
CA LEU A 300 1.04 -36.12 -0.78
C LEU A 300 0.02 -34.97 -0.95
N GLU A 301 0.14 -33.93 -0.14
CA GLU A 301 -0.75 -32.76 -0.11
C GLU A 301 -0.34 -31.68 -1.12
N GLN A 302 0.84 -31.81 -1.73
CA GLN A 302 1.34 -30.89 -2.74
C GLN A 302 0.48 -30.87 -4.02
N SER A 303 -0.21 -31.98 -4.33
CA SER A 303 -1.18 -32.05 -5.43
C SER A 303 -2.40 -31.16 -5.17
N ASN A 304 -3.03 -31.28 -3.99
CA ASN A 304 -4.20 -30.47 -3.60
C ASN A 304 -3.81 -29.01 -3.32
N ALA A 305 -2.61 -28.75 -2.79
CA ALA A 305 -2.03 -27.40 -2.68
C ALA A 305 -1.90 -26.72 -4.05
N CYS A 306 -1.41 -27.46 -5.05
CA CYS A 306 -1.28 -27.00 -6.42
C CYS A 306 -2.66 -26.72 -7.05
N LYS A 307 -3.65 -27.60 -6.86
CA LYS A 307 -5.03 -27.40 -7.36
C LYS A 307 -5.68 -26.13 -6.81
N VAL A 308 -5.56 -25.87 -5.50
CA VAL A 308 -6.11 -24.64 -4.89
C VAL A 308 -5.40 -23.40 -5.41
N GLN A 309 -4.08 -23.43 -5.53
CA GLN A 309 -3.33 -22.30 -6.07
C GLN A 309 -3.72 -22.02 -7.52
N ALA A 310 -3.81 -23.07 -8.36
CA ALA A 310 -4.26 -22.96 -9.74
C ALA A 310 -5.71 -22.41 -9.83
N ALA A 311 -6.62 -22.89 -8.99
CA ALA A 311 -7.99 -22.39 -8.93
C ALA A 311 -8.07 -20.92 -8.48
N ASN A 312 -7.27 -20.51 -7.48
CA ASN A 312 -7.16 -19.11 -7.06
C ASN A 312 -6.60 -18.23 -8.19
N ASP A 313 -5.55 -18.68 -8.87
CA ASP A 313 -4.94 -17.95 -9.99
C ASP A 313 -5.92 -17.81 -11.16
N ALA A 314 -6.72 -18.84 -11.45
CA ALA A 314 -7.80 -18.77 -12.43
C ALA A 314 -8.91 -17.78 -12.03
N VAL A 315 -9.29 -17.71 -10.74
CA VAL A 315 -10.21 -16.68 -10.21
C VAL A 315 -9.63 -15.29 -10.44
N GLN A 316 -8.36 -15.04 -10.08
CA GLN A 316 -7.74 -13.72 -10.25
C GLN A 316 -7.60 -13.34 -11.73
N ALA A 317 -7.16 -14.28 -12.58
CA ALA A 317 -7.05 -14.06 -14.02
C ALA A 317 -8.41 -13.75 -14.66
N THR A 318 -9.47 -14.44 -14.22
CA THR A 318 -10.85 -14.18 -14.66
C THR A 318 -11.32 -12.78 -14.28
N LYS A 319 -11.04 -12.32 -13.05
CA LYS A 319 -11.36 -10.95 -12.63
C LYS A 319 -10.61 -9.91 -13.47
N GLN A 320 -9.32 -10.12 -13.69
CA GLN A 320 -8.47 -9.20 -14.45
C GLN A 320 -8.90 -9.11 -15.92
N LEU A 321 -9.09 -10.25 -16.59
CA LEU A 321 -9.59 -10.29 -17.97
C LEU A 321 -10.99 -9.68 -18.07
N ARG A 322 -11.85 -9.88 -17.06
CA ARG A 322 -13.17 -9.23 -17.00
C ARG A 322 -13.06 -7.71 -16.98
N LYS A 323 -12.19 -7.17 -16.14
CA LYS A 323 -11.93 -5.73 -16.07
C LYS A 323 -11.42 -5.18 -17.42
N GLU A 324 -10.44 -5.85 -18.03
CA GLU A 324 -9.89 -5.47 -19.34
C GLU A 324 -10.95 -5.49 -20.45
N ILE A 325 -11.76 -6.55 -20.51
CA ILE A 325 -12.85 -6.67 -21.50
C ILE A 325 -13.89 -5.57 -21.31
N VAL A 326 -14.27 -5.24 -20.06
CA VAL A 326 -15.24 -4.17 -19.78
C VAL A 326 -14.68 -2.79 -20.13
N GLU A 327 -13.39 -2.56 -19.92
CA GLU A 327 -12.71 -1.34 -20.35
C GLU A 327 -12.72 -1.20 -21.88
N LEU A 328 -12.38 -2.27 -22.61
CA LEU A 328 -12.48 -2.32 -24.07
C LEU A 328 -13.92 -2.09 -24.57
N MET A 329 -14.92 -2.68 -23.90
CA MET A 329 -16.34 -2.43 -24.21
C MET A 329 -16.71 -0.95 -24.02
N SER A 330 -16.17 -0.31 -22.98
CA SER A 330 -16.42 1.11 -22.71
C SER A 330 -15.76 2.00 -23.76
N GLN A 331 -14.53 1.70 -24.18
CA GLN A 331 -13.84 2.39 -25.27
C GLN A 331 -14.59 2.22 -26.61
N LEU A 332 -15.09 1.01 -26.90
CA LEU A 332 -15.91 0.74 -28.08
C LEU A 332 -17.21 1.55 -28.07
N LEU A 333 -17.86 1.73 -26.92
CA LEU A 333 -19.06 2.58 -26.79
C LEU A 333 -18.73 4.06 -27.00
N GLN A 334 -17.58 4.54 -26.54
CA GLN A 334 -17.13 5.92 -26.78
C GLN A 334 -16.88 6.16 -28.28
N LEU A 335 -16.23 5.22 -28.97
CA LEU A 335 -16.03 5.31 -30.42
C LEU A 335 -17.34 5.17 -31.20
N ALA A 336 -18.26 4.30 -30.75
CA ALA A 336 -19.60 4.18 -31.33
C ALA A 336 -20.38 5.50 -31.25
N SER A 337 -20.26 6.19 -30.10
CA SER A 337 -20.88 7.50 -29.88
C SER A 337 -20.26 8.60 -30.75
N ARG A 338 -18.99 8.45 -31.13
CA ARG A 338 -18.24 9.36 -32.02
C ARG A 338 -18.27 8.94 -33.50
N ARG A 339 -18.91 7.81 -33.83
CA ARG A 339 -18.97 7.20 -35.18
C ARG A 339 -17.60 6.98 -35.85
N SER A 340 -16.55 6.73 -35.08
CA SER A 340 -15.23 6.39 -35.65
C SER A 340 -15.20 4.90 -36.01
N SER A 341 -15.33 4.54 -37.29
CA SER A 341 -15.31 3.13 -37.73
C SER A 341 -13.89 2.53 -37.85
N MET A 342 -12.86 3.36 -38.03
CA MET A 342 -11.49 2.91 -38.28
C MET A 342 -10.85 2.29 -37.02
N ASP A 343 -11.14 2.84 -35.85
CA ASP A 343 -10.53 2.43 -34.57
C ASP A 343 -11.31 1.31 -33.84
N MET A 344 -12.54 1.02 -34.27
CA MET A 344 -13.42 0.05 -33.61
C MET A 344 -13.01 -1.41 -33.85
N MET A 345 -12.58 -1.76 -35.06
CA MET A 345 -12.20 -3.13 -35.40
C MET A 345 -10.93 -3.61 -34.65
N PRO A 346 -9.85 -2.81 -34.51
CA PRO A 346 -8.70 -3.17 -33.69
C PRO A 346 -9.07 -3.46 -32.23
N LEU A 347 -9.88 -2.61 -31.59
CA LEU A 347 -10.34 -2.82 -30.21
C LEU A 347 -11.24 -4.05 -30.08
N CYS A 348 -12.10 -4.29 -31.07
CA CYS A 348 -12.92 -5.49 -31.13
C CYS A 348 -12.06 -6.75 -31.20
N ASN A 349 -11.03 -6.76 -32.05
CA ASN A 349 -10.10 -7.89 -32.17
C ASN A 349 -9.33 -8.12 -30.86
N GLN A 350 -8.90 -7.06 -30.18
CA GLN A 350 -8.28 -7.17 -28.85
C GLN A 350 -9.26 -7.80 -27.84
N MET A 351 -10.51 -7.35 -27.81
CA MET A 351 -11.54 -7.90 -26.92
C MET A 351 -11.83 -9.37 -27.22
N VAL A 352 -11.90 -9.76 -28.51
CA VAL A 352 -12.04 -11.18 -28.92
C VAL A 352 -10.84 -12.00 -28.43
N ALA A 353 -9.62 -11.48 -28.57
CA ALA A 353 -8.42 -12.16 -28.09
C ALA A 353 -8.44 -12.36 -26.57
N ARG A 354 -8.80 -11.33 -25.79
CA ARG A 354 -8.95 -11.42 -24.32
C ARG A 354 -10.04 -12.41 -23.91
N THR A 355 -11.14 -12.46 -24.65
CA THR A 355 -12.22 -13.42 -24.41
C THR A 355 -11.76 -14.85 -24.68
N ARG A 356 -10.96 -15.11 -25.71
CA ARG A 356 -10.37 -16.44 -25.94
C ARG A 356 -9.43 -16.84 -24.81
N THR A 357 -8.59 -15.92 -24.33
CA THR A 357 -7.74 -16.19 -23.16
C THR A 357 -8.59 -16.55 -21.95
N LEU A 358 -9.71 -15.86 -21.72
CA LEU A 358 -10.63 -16.12 -20.61
C LEU A 358 -11.24 -17.54 -20.66
N LEU A 359 -11.61 -18.01 -21.85
CA LEU A 359 -12.19 -19.34 -22.04
C LEU A 359 -11.17 -20.47 -21.85
N ASN A 360 -9.89 -20.21 -22.15
CA ASN A 360 -8.79 -21.19 -22.05
C ASN A 360 -8.11 -21.25 -20.67
N LEU A 361 -8.62 -20.54 -19.65
CA LEU A 361 -8.03 -20.53 -18.30
C LEU A 361 -8.27 -21.84 -17.53
N TRP A 362 -9.26 -22.64 -17.93
CA TRP A 362 -9.85 -23.67 -17.08
C TRP A 362 -9.47 -25.07 -17.54
N GLU A 363 -9.15 -25.93 -16.56
CA GLU A 363 -9.04 -27.37 -16.78
C GLU A 363 -10.42 -28.02 -16.56
N PRO A 364 -11.03 -28.66 -17.58
CA PRO A 364 -12.36 -29.25 -17.45
C PRO A 364 -12.48 -30.27 -16.30
N SER A 365 -11.41 -31.00 -16.03
CA SER A 365 -11.32 -32.01 -14.96
C SER A 365 -11.61 -31.43 -13.57
N ILE A 366 -11.06 -30.25 -13.25
CA ILE A 366 -11.22 -29.58 -11.95
C ILE A 366 -12.65 -29.06 -11.78
N VAL A 367 -13.26 -28.64 -12.90
CA VAL A 367 -14.63 -28.13 -12.93
C VAL A 367 -15.62 -29.26 -12.66
N GLU A 368 -15.48 -30.37 -13.38
CA GLU A 368 -16.32 -31.57 -13.21
C GLU A 368 -16.19 -32.15 -11.79
N GLU A 369 -14.95 -32.23 -11.26
CA GLU A 369 -14.70 -32.69 -9.89
C GLU A 369 -15.43 -31.81 -8.86
N ALA A 370 -15.40 -30.49 -9.03
CA ALA A 370 -16.03 -29.56 -8.10
C ALA A 370 -17.56 -29.58 -8.19
N VAL A 371 -18.13 -29.69 -9.38
CA VAL A 371 -19.60 -29.78 -9.57
C VAL A 371 -20.11 -31.10 -8.99
N ALA A 372 -19.47 -32.23 -9.32
CA ALA A 372 -19.84 -33.54 -8.78
C ALA A 372 -19.69 -33.60 -7.25
N PHE A 373 -18.71 -32.88 -6.69
CA PHE A 373 -18.57 -32.75 -5.23
C PHE A 373 -19.77 -32.03 -4.62
N ILE A 374 -20.21 -30.92 -5.21
CA ILE A 374 -21.34 -30.13 -4.72
C ILE A 374 -22.64 -30.90 -4.83
N GLU A 375 -22.90 -31.57 -5.96
CA GLU A 375 -24.10 -32.40 -6.16
C GLU A 375 -24.24 -33.51 -5.12
N ARG A 376 -23.12 -34.10 -4.68
CA ARG A 376 -23.12 -35.19 -3.69
C ARG A 376 -23.32 -34.73 -2.24
N HIS A 377 -22.85 -33.53 -1.88
CA HIS A 377 -22.72 -33.13 -0.48
C HIS A 377 -23.51 -31.88 -0.11
N ARG A 378 -24.10 -31.15 -1.07
CA ARG A 378 -24.94 -29.97 -0.80
C ARG A 378 -26.33 -30.40 -0.36
N ILE A 379 -26.82 -29.80 0.72
CA ILE A 379 -28.20 -30.01 1.18
C ILE A 379 -29.13 -29.18 0.30
N ILE A 380 -29.99 -29.85 -0.45
CA ILE A 380 -31.06 -29.25 -1.25
C ILE A 380 -32.35 -29.43 -0.45
N GLU A 381 -32.91 -28.35 0.07
CA GLU A 381 -34.25 -28.38 0.66
C GLU A 381 -35.29 -28.02 -0.39
N GLU A 382 -36.32 -28.85 -0.50
CA GLU A 382 -37.46 -28.58 -1.37
C GLU A 382 -38.24 -27.35 -0.86
N PRO A 383 -38.73 -26.48 -1.77
CA PRO A 383 -39.31 -25.18 -1.41
C PRO A 383 -40.59 -25.26 -0.55
N GLU A 384 -41.21 -26.43 -0.41
CA GLU A 384 -42.42 -26.61 0.41
C GLU A 384 -42.12 -26.62 1.93
N ASN A 385 -40.90 -26.96 2.36
CA ASN A 385 -40.54 -27.06 3.79
C ASN A 385 -40.06 -25.73 4.41
N VAL A 386 -39.76 -24.71 3.61
CA VAL A 386 -39.16 -23.43 4.04
C VAL A 386 -40.11 -22.56 4.88
N LEU A 387 -41.43 -22.81 4.82
CA LEU A 387 -42.43 -22.04 5.56
C LEU A 387 -42.66 -22.52 7.01
N MET A 388 -42.15 -23.70 7.39
CA MET A 388 -42.44 -24.32 8.69
C MET A 388 -41.21 -24.58 9.58
N GLU A 389 -39.98 -24.60 9.04
CA GLU A 389 -38.78 -24.92 9.81
C GLU A 389 -37.94 -23.69 10.24
N PRO A 390 -37.41 -23.67 11.47
CA PRO A 390 -36.50 -22.62 11.91
C PRO A 390 -35.19 -22.67 11.11
N MET A 391 -34.72 -21.49 10.65
CA MET A 391 -33.49 -21.35 9.87
C MET A 391 -32.30 -22.11 10.49
N SER A 392 -31.58 -22.85 9.64
CA SER A 392 -30.38 -23.59 10.05
C SER A 392 -29.35 -22.66 10.70
N PRO A 393 -28.52 -23.14 11.64
CA PRO A 393 -27.44 -22.33 12.21
C PRO A 393 -26.53 -21.72 11.14
N PHE A 394 -26.23 -22.48 10.08
CA PHE A 394 -25.46 -21.98 8.93
C PHE A 394 -26.19 -20.87 8.17
N ARG A 395 -27.51 -21.00 7.95
CA ARG A 395 -28.33 -19.94 7.32
C ARG A 395 -28.38 -18.66 8.16
N LYS A 396 -28.44 -18.79 9.49
CA LYS A 396 -28.36 -17.62 10.40
C LYS A 396 -26.99 -16.93 10.30
N ILE A 397 -25.91 -17.70 10.28
CA ILE A 397 -24.53 -17.21 10.13
C ILE A 397 -24.36 -16.50 8.77
N THR A 398 -24.83 -17.10 7.67
CA THR A 398 -24.72 -16.52 6.32
C THR A 398 -25.59 -15.28 6.13
N GLN A 399 -26.73 -15.20 6.81
CA GLN A 399 -27.54 -13.98 6.86
C GLN A 399 -26.79 -12.84 7.58
N GLN A 400 -26.15 -13.13 8.72
CA GLN A 400 -25.33 -12.15 9.45
C GLN A 400 -24.09 -11.72 8.64
N LEU A 401 -23.44 -12.65 7.91
CA LEU A 401 -22.38 -12.32 6.95
C LEU A 401 -22.87 -11.32 5.89
N THR A 402 -24.07 -11.52 5.36
CA THR A 402 -24.66 -10.61 4.36
C THR A 402 -24.92 -9.21 4.95
N ALA A 403 -25.25 -9.13 6.24
CA ALA A 403 -25.46 -7.87 6.95
C ALA A 403 -24.17 -7.09 7.24
N LEU A 404 -22.99 -7.75 7.24
CA LEU A 404 -21.67 -7.10 7.42
C LEU A 404 -21.20 -6.29 6.20
N GLU A 405 -22.09 -5.83 5.33
CA GLU A 405 -21.76 -5.09 4.09
C GLU A 405 -20.50 -5.66 3.41
N LEU A 406 -20.49 -6.97 3.17
CA LEU A 406 -19.36 -7.66 2.52
C LEU A 406 -19.20 -7.26 1.04
N LYS A 407 -20.07 -6.39 0.53
CA LYS A 407 -20.11 -5.97 -0.87
C LYS A 407 -18.74 -5.47 -1.30
N SER A 408 -18.19 -6.11 -2.33
CA SER A 408 -16.98 -5.63 -2.97
C SER A 408 -17.31 -4.35 -3.74
N PRO A 409 -16.55 -3.25 -3.57
CA PRO A 409 -16.73 -2.06 -4.38
C PRO A 409 -16.53 -2.34 -5.89
N GLU A 410 -15.72 -3.36 -6.24
CA GLU A 410 -15.57 -3.80 -7.64
C GLU A 410 -16.84 -4.47 -8.21
N LEU A 411 -17.73 -4.95 -7.34
CA LEU A 411 -19.04 -5.43 -7.75
C LEU A 411 -20.00 -4.26 -7.96
N GLU A 412 -19.94 -3.17 -7.17
CA GLU A 412 -20.84 -2.01 -7.32
C GLU A 412 -20.43 -1.06 -8.46
N ASP A 413 -19.13 -0.88 -8.74
CA ASP A 413 -18.67 -0.07 -9.90
C ASP A 413 -19.12 -0.65 -11.26
N PHE A 414 -19.53 -1.93 -11.29
CA PHE A 414 -19.97 -2.63 -12.50
C PHE A 414 -21.36 -3.28 -12.43
N ALA A 415 -21.98 -3.36 -11.24
CA ALA A 415 -23.37 -3.74 -11.06
C ALA A 415 -24.23 -2.48 -11.00
N THR A 416 -25.08 -2.29 -12.01
CA THR A 416 -26.09 -1.24 -11.97
C THR A 416 -27.04 -1.44 -10.78
N PRO A 417 -27.41 -0.37 -10.04
CA PRO A 417 -28.45 -0.41 -9.04
C PRO A 417 -29.78 -0.82 -9.68
N VAL A 418 -30.58 -1.60 -8.94
CA VAL A 418 -31.94 -2.02 -9.36
C VAL A 418 -32.97 -0.88 -9.21
N VAL A 419 -32.52 0.35 -8.93
CA VAL A 419 -33.35 1.57 -8.95
C VAL A 419 -32.82 2.52 -10.01
N THR A 420 -33.72 3.22 -10.71
CA THR A 420 -33.41 4.16 -11.79
C THR A 420 -32.23 5.07 -11.46
N PRO A 421 -31.17 5.11 -12.29
CA PRO A 421 -29.92 5.79 -11.97
C PRO A 421 -30.08 7.33 -11.97
N PRO A 422 -29.24 8.08 -11.22
CA PRO A 422 -29.03 9.50 -11.50
C PRO A 422 -28.37 9.60 -12.88
N ASP A 423 -28.98 10.38 -13.78
CA ASP A 423 -28.54 10.53 -15.16
C ASP A 423 -27.07 11.01 -15.26
N LEU A 424 -26.18 10.08 -15.59
CA LEU A 424 -24.78 10.33 -16.01
C LEU A 424 -24.67 10.76 -17.49
N TRP A 425 -25.75 11.28 -18.09
CA TRP A 425 -25.81 11.57 -19.53
C TRP A 425 -26.38 12.97 -19.78
N PRO A 426 -25.61 13.93 -20.32
CA PRO A 426 -26.07 15.30 -20.49
C PRO A 426 -27.08 15.39 -21.65
N ARG A 427 -28.33 15.80 -21.35
CA ARG A 427 -29.26 16.35 -22.35
C ARG A 427 -29.41 17.85 -22.10
N GLY A 428 -29.12 18.66 -23.12
CA GLY A 428 -29.22 20.11 -23.03
C GLY A 428 -30.66 20.60 -23.01
N GLN A 429 -31.07 21.25 -21.91
CA GLN A 429 -32.02 22.38 -21.82
C GLN A 429 -32.07 22.91 -20.36
N PRO A 430 -32.47 24.17 -20.11
CA PRO A 430 -32.14 24.91 -18.87
C PRO A 430 -33.08 24.57 -17.68
N PRO A 431 -32.67 24.88 -16.43
CA PRO A 431 -33.24 24.26 -15.24
C PRO A 431 -34.44 25.02 -14.65
N LEU A 432 -35.43 24.28 -14.14
CA LEU A 432 -36.33 24.75 -13.10
C LEU A 432 -35.85 24.19 -11.75
N MET A 433 -35.57 25.11 -10.82
CA MET A 433 -35.05 24.82 -9.49
C MET A 433 -35.97 23.87 -8.70
N ARG A 434 -35.38 22.80 -8.14
CA ARG A 434 -35.71 22.36 -6.78
C ARG A 434 -34.42 22.05 -6.02
N SER A 435 -34.27 22.80 -4.94
CA SER A 435 -33.23 22.73 -3.91
C SER A 435 -33.01 21.30 -3.41
N ASN A 436 -31.76 20.83 -3.45
CA ASN A 436 -31.09 20.15 -2.35
C ASN A 436 -29.58 20.31 -2.53
N SER A 437 -28.98 21.09 -1.63
CA SER A 437 -27.57 21.47 -1.61
C SER A 437 -26.65 20.26 -1.45
N TRP A 438 -25.83 19.99 -2.46
CA TRP A 438 -24.62 19.17 -2.32
C TRP A 438 -23.44 20.10 -2.04
N HIS A 439 -22.96 20.09 -0.80
CA HIS A 439 -21.62 20.56 -0.48
C HIS A 439 -20.64 19.38 -0.63
N PRO A 440 -19.47 19.55 -1.25
CA PRO A 440 -18.43 18.54 -1.26
C PRO A 440 -17.69 18.58 0.09
N SER A 441 -18.08 17.72 1.03
CA SER A 441 -17.32 17.54 2.26
C SER A 441 -16.14 16.62 2.01
N ASN A 442 -14.96 17.21 2.06
CA ASN A 442 -13.66 16.57 2.22
C ASN A 442 -13.60 15.90 3.60
N SER A 443 -14.13 14.67 3.75
CA SER A 443 -13.95 13.82 4.95
C SER A 443 -14.48 12.39 4.73
N SER A 444 -13.57 11.40 4.81
CA SER A 444 -13.74 9.96 5.13
C SER A 444 -15.06 9.24 4.77
N PRO A 445 -15.03 8.14 3.98
CA PRO A 445 -16.06 7.12 4.14
C PRO A 445 -15.71 6.33 5.40
N SER A 446 -16.33 6.67 6.53
CA SER A 446 -16.38 5.79 7.69
C SER A 446 -17.28 4.59 7.37
N SER A 447 -16.73 3.64 6.60
CA SER A 447 -17.23 2.26 6.50
C SER A 447 -16.47 1.39 7.52
N SER A 448 -16.45 1.82 8.78
CA SER A 448 -15.97 0.92 9.84
C SER A 448 -17.03 -0.17 9.99
N LEU A 449 -16.76 -1.34 9.42
CA LEU A 449 -17.42 -2.57 9.86
C LEU A 449 -17.41 -2.58 11.38
N ASP A 450 -18.57 -2.81 12.00
CA ASP A 450 -18.61 -2.91 13.45
C ASP A 450 -17.82 -4.15 13.87
N ILE A 451 -16.63 -3.94 14.42
CA ILE A 451 -15.75 -5.03 14.89
C ILE A 451 -16.50 -5.91 15.90
N ARG A 452 -17.44 -5.33 16.67
CA ARG A 452 -18.29 -6.10 17.58
C ARG A 452 -19.16 -7.09 16.83
N ALA A 453 -19.73 -6.70 15.69
CA ALA A 453 -20.53 -7.59 14.86
C ALA A 453 -19.68 -8.73 14.27
N ILE A 454 -18.44 -8.45 13.85
CA ILE A 454 -17.49 -9.50 13.39
C ILE A 454 -17.14 -10.45 14.54
N ASP A 455 -16.88 -9.91 15.73
CA ASP A 455 -16.52 -10.69 16.92
C ASP A 455 -17.67 -11.60 17.39
N SER A 456 -18.89 -11.05 17.47
CA SER A 456 -20.10 -11.83 17.76
C SER A 456 -20.29 -12.96 16.76
N LEU A 457 -20.15 -12.67 15.46
CA LEU A 457 -20.28 -13.68 14.41
C LEU A 457 -19.19 -14.76 14.51
N GLN A 458 -17.94 -14.38 14.76
CA GLN A 458 -16.85 -15.32 14.96
C GLN A 458 -17.13 -16.24 16.15
N HIS A 459 -17.62 -15.69 17.26
CA HIS A 459 -18.00 -16.45 18.45
C HIS A 459 -19.14 -17.45 18.13
N VAL A 460 -20.17 -17.02 17.41
CA VAL A 460 -21.28 -17.88 16.96
C VAL A 460 -20.77 -19.06 16.12
N VAL A 461 -19.91 -18.80 15.13
CA VAL A 461 -19.32 -19.85 14.28
C VAL A 461 -18.48 -20.82 15.11
N LYS A 462 -17.67 -20.29 16.03
CA LYS A 462 -16.83 -21.12 16.91
C LYS A 462 -17.65 -22.02 17.82
N CYS A 463 -18.69 -21.50 18.49
CA CYS A 463 -19.59 -22.31 19.30
C CYS A 463 -20.27 -23.41 18.47
N TYR A 464 -20.64 -23.11 17.23
CA TYR A 464 -21.22 -24.09 16.33
C TYR A 464 -20.20 -25.19 15.93
N ASN A 465 -18.94 -24.83 15.67
CA ASN A 465 -17.85 -25.78 15.43
C ASN A 465 -17.61 -26.70 16.63
N ASP A 466 -17.57 -26.15 17.84
CA ASP A 466 -17.38 -26.92 19.07
C ASP A 466 -18.54 -27.91 19.29
N HIS A 467 -19.77 -27.50 18.96
CA HIS A 467 -20.93 -28.39 19.01
C HIS A 467 -20.84 -29.54 17.99
N LEU A 468 -20.48 -29.26 16.73
CA LEU A 468 -20.28 -30.30 15.71
C LEU A 468 -19.21 -31.32 16.13
N LEU A 469 -18.11 -30.86 16.74
CA LEU A 469 -17.08 -31.73 17.30
C LEU A 469 -17.59 -32.62 18.45
N SER A 470 -18.46 -32.09 19.31
CA SER A 470 -19.07 -32.87 20.40
C SER A 470 -19.96 -34.00 19.89
N LEU A 471 -20.70 -33.75 18.80
CA LEU A 471 -21.56 -34.76 18.15
C LEU A 471 -20.73 -35.88 17.52
N GLU A 472 -19.59 -35.56 16.92
CA GLU A 472 -18.67 -36.56 16.37
C GLU A 472 -17.97 -37.39 17.46
N GLN A 473 -17.59 -36.78 18.59
CA GLN A 473 -16.96 -37.49 19.71
C GLN A 473 -17.95 -38.34 20.52
N GLY A 474 -19.25 -38.04 20.46
CA GLY A 474 -20.32 -38.83 21.06
C GLY A 474 -20.64 -40.14 20.31
N ARG A 475 -20.18 -40.31 19.06
CA ARG A 475 -20.27 -41.56 18.30
C ARG A 475 -19.10 -42.49 18.65
N GLN A 476 -19.18 -43.26 19.74
CA GLN A 476 -18.28 -44.40 19.94
C GLN A 476 -18.74 -45.62 19.11
N PRO A 477 -17.81 -46.39 18.48
CA PRO A 477 -18.14 -47.61 17.77
C PRO A 477 -18.27 -48.75 18.78
N GLY A 478 -19.47 -49.00 19.30
CA GLY A 478 -19.65 -50.07 20.29
C GLY A 478 -21.04 -50.33 20.86
N ARG A 479 -22.08 -49.60 20.47
CA ARG A 479 -23.47 -49.98 20.78
C ARG A 479 -24.22 -50.26 19.49
N GLN A 480 -24.52 -51.55 19.30
CA GLN A 480 -25.60 -51.99 18.43
C GLN A 480 -26.90 -51.59 19.13
N ASP A 481 -27.42 -50.42 18.81
CA ASP A 481 -28.84 -50.15 18.94
C ASP A 481 -29.37 -50.09 17.49
N GLU A 482 -29.89 -51.23 17.04
CA GLU A 482 -30.77 -51.32 15.89
C GLU A 482 -32.11 -50.73 16.34
N ASP A 483 -32.29 -49.44 16.13
CA ASP A 483 -33.56 -48.71 15.93
C ASP A 483 -33.34 -47.23 16.31
N GLU A 484 -33.59 -46.36 15.32
CA GLU A 484 -33.53 -44.88 15.31
C GLU A 484 -32.34 -44.26 14.54
N GLU A 485 -32.46 -44.28 13.20
CA GLU A 485 -32.00 -43.18 12.34
C GLU A 485 -32.79 -41.89 12.65
N GLN A 486 -32.72 -41.37 13.87
CA GLN A 486 -33.13 -39.99 14.12
C GLN A 486 -32.02 -39.08 13.59
N GLU A 487 -32.26 -38.57 12.36
CA GLU A 487 -31.63 -37.37 11.86
C GLU A 487 -31.48 -36.36 12.99
N ALA A 488 -30.25 -35.90 13.23
CA ALA A 488 -29.96 -34.81 14.15
C ALA A 488 -30.78 -33.58 13.72
N THR A 489 -31.97 -33.45 14.31
CA THR A 489 -32.98 -32.49 13.89
C THR A 489 -32.54 -31.09 14.29
N TYR A 490 -32.95 -30.13 13.47
CA TYR A 490 -32.65 -28.69 13.44
C TYR A 490 -32.68 -27.88 14.77
N GLN A 491 -32.94 -28.48 15.93
CA GLN A 491 -33.33 -27.77 17.16
C GLN A 491 -32.32 -27.78 18.33
N SER A 492 -31.16 -28.43 18.21
CA SER A 492 -30.17 -28.48 19.30
C SER A 492 -29.18 -27.31 19.28
N LEU A 493 -29.65 -26.08 19.55
CA LEU A 493 -28.79 -24.99 20.01
C LEU A 493 -28.87 -24.88 21.54
N PRO A 494 -27.76 -24.64 22.27
CA PRO A 494 -27.81 -24.34 23.69
C PRO A 494 -28.67 -23.08 23.94
N VAL A 495 -29.46 -23.09 25.01
CA VAL A 495 -30.39 -22.02 25.46
C VAL A 495 -29.75 -20.61 25.50
N ALA A 496 -28.41 -20.52 25.54
CA ALA A 496 -27.67 -19.26 25.43
C ALA A 496 -27.92 -18.46 24.13
N TRP A 497 -28.46 -19.08 23.07
CA TRP A 497 -28.74 -18.42 21.78
C TRP A 497 -30.02 -17.57 21.78
N GLN A 498 -30.84 -17.62 22.84
CA GLN A 498 -32.15 -16.93 22.88
C GLN A 498 -32.17 -15.65 23.74
N THR A 499 -31.13 -15.33 24.50
CA THR A 499 -31.15 -14.19 25.43
C THR A 499 -29.85 -13.40 25.41
N GLN A 500 -29.75 -12.45 24.48
CA GLN A 500 -28.91 -11.25 24.66
C GLN A 500 -29.65 -10.02 24.14
N SER A 501 -30.59 -9.57 24.96
CA SER A 501 -31.11 -8.20 24.98
C SER A 501 -31.47 -7.89 26.41
N GLU A 502 -30.48 -7.88 27.30
CA GLU A 502 -30.51 -7.06 28.52
C GLU A 502 -29.12 -7.05 29.17
N VAL A 503 -28.70 -5.84 29.51
CA VAL A 503 -27.44 -5.48 30.15
C VAL A 503 -27.48 -5.97 31.60
N SER A 504 -26.40 -6.59 32.08
CA SER A 504 -26.05 -6.57 33.52
C SER A 504 -24.56 -6.81 33.75
N THR A 505 -23.91 -5.73 34.19
CA THR A 505 -22.76 -5.74 35.09
C THR A 505 -22.91 -6.76 36.21
N VAL A 506 -21.85 -7.51 36.54
CA VAL A 506 -21.24 -7.61 37.88
C VAL A 506 -20.05 -8.59 37.84
N THR A 507 -18.93 -8.08 38.33
CA THR A 507 -17.66 -8.76 38.62
C THR A 507 -17.79 -9.60 39.89
N GLN A 508 -17.38 -10.87 39.87
CA GLN A 508 -17.19 -11.67 41.10
C GLN A 508 -15.70 -11.75 41.48
N VAL A 509 -15.44 -11.46 42.74
CA VAL A 509 -14.18 -11.64 43.51
C VAL A 509 -14.51 -12.66 44.64
N PRO A 510 -13.58 -13.52 45.09
CA PRO A 510 -13.88 -14.78 45.77
C PRO A 510 -14.13 -14.62 47.29
N PRO A 511 -14.55 -15.68 48.01
CA PRO A 511 -15.28 -15.56 49.26
C PRO A 511 -14.38 -15.51 50.50
N SER A 512 -14.84 -14.82 51.54
CA SER A 512 -14.34 -14.96 52.91
C SER A 512 -15.49 -14.85 53.92
N ASP A 513 -15.64 -15.93 54.69
CA ASP A 513 -16.28 -16.16 55.99
C ASP A 513 -16.93 -14.99 56.75
N ASN A 514 -18.25 -15.09 57.01
CA ASN A 514 -18.87 -15.27 58.33
C ASN A 514 -20.34 -14.76 58.35
N PRO A 515 -21.25 -15.39 59.11
CA PRO A 515 -22.67 -15.03 59.18
C PRO A 515 -23.00 -14.24 60.46
N ALA A 516 -23.87 -13.21 60.37
CA ALA A 516 -24.83 -12.83 61.41
C ALA A 516 -25.65 -11.56 61.02
N ASP A 517 -26.92 -11.59 61.40
CA ASP A 517 -27.84 -10.48 61.69
C ASP A 517 -28.59 -9.73 60.57
N LEU A 518 -29.74 -10.33 60.23
CA LEU A 518 -31.11 -9.81 60.40
C LEU A 518 -31.34 -8.30 60.69
N SER A 519 -32.04 -7.67 59.74
CA SER A 519 -33.17 -6.72 59.86
C SER A 519 -33.11 -5.50 60.80
N VAL A 520 -33.51 -4.32 60.30
CA VAL A 520 -34.71 -3.56 60.75
C VAL A 520 -35.05 -2.44 59.72
N LEU A 521 -36.26 -2.56 59.16
CA LEU A 521 -37.28 -1.56 58.78
C LEU A 521 -36.96 -0.04 58.91
N GLN A 522 -37.38 0.79 57.94
CA GLN A 522 -38.72 1.46 57.86
C GLN A 522 -38.69 2.77 57.02
N LEU A 523 -39.46 2.75 55.91
CA LEU A 523 -40.46 3.71 55.40
C LEU A 523 -40.30 5.26 55.45
N ILE A 524 -40.88 5.87 54.38
CA ILE A 524 -41.61 7.17 54.26
C ILE A 524 -40.70 8.42 54.08
N ASP A 525 -40.91 9.39 53.19
CA ASP A 525 -42.00 9.79 52.27
C ASP A 525 -41.53 10.90 51.29
N LEU A 526 -42.44 11.24 50.36
CA LEU A 526 -42.79 12.58 49.87
C LEU A 526 -42.13 13.20 48.61
N ASP A 527 -43.05 13.34 47.65
CA ASP A 527 -43.17 14.01 46.37
C ASP A 527 -42.75 15.49 46.19
N GLU A 528 -42.48 15.78 44.91
CA GLU A 528 -42.82 16.97 44.08
C GLU A 528 -42.26 18.38 44.33
N ILE A 529 -41.86 19.01 43.20
CA ILE A 529 -42.23 20.33 42.63
C ILE A 529 -41.07 20.82 41.73
N GLY A 530 -41.20 21.19 40.45
CA GLY A 530 -42.33 21.27 39.53
C GLY A 530 -41.97 21.88 38.15
N ARG A 531 -42.90 21.71 37.19
CA ARG A 531 -43.28 22.54 36.00
C ARG A 531 -42.23 22.92 34.93
N GLN A 532 -42.52 23.01 33.62
CA GLN A 532 -43.66 22.73 32.74
C GLN A 532 -43.21 22.88 31.25
N ALA A 533 -43.92 22.17 30.35
CA ALA A 533 -44.20 22.47 28.94
C ALA A 533 -43.08 22.31 27.88
N GLN A 534 -43.28 21.80 26.65
CA GLN A 534 -44.36 21.12 25.92
C GLN A 534 -43.80 20.86 24.51
N ARG A 535 -43.81 19.63 23.99
CA ARG A 535 -43.81 19.36 22.53
C ARG A 535 -44.35 17.96 22.22
N GLN A 536 -45.26 17.96 21.25
CA GLN A 536 -46.22 16.93 20.92
C GLN A 536 -45.59 15.60 20.47
N ARG A 537 -46.20 14.49 20.93
CA ARG A 537 -46.03 13.13 20.40
C ARG A 537 -46.77 13.02 19.07
N HIS A 538 -46.09 12.57 18.01
CA HIS A 538 -46.71 11.80 16.94
C HIS A 538 -46.25 10.34 17.09
N HIS A 539 -47.20 9.43 17.28
CA HIS A 539 -46.96 7.98 17.30
C HIS A 539 -46.56 7.47 15.91
N GLN A 540 -45.47 6.71 15.81
CA GLN A 540 -45.23 5.73 14.76
C GLN A 540 -45.29 4.32 15.39
N PRO A 541 -45.92 3.33 14.74
CA PRO A 541 -46.13 2.00 15.31
C PRO A 541 -44.84 1.16 15.30
N PRO A 542 -44.75 0.12 16.16
CA PRO A 542 -43.62 -0.80 16.20
C PRO A 542 -43.56 -1.61 14.89
N ALA A 543 -42.34 -1.78 14.36
CA ALA A 543 -42.06 -2.53 13.14
C ALA A 543 -42.57 -3.97 13.25
N GLY A 544 -43.75 -4.22 12.69
CA GLY A 544 -44.34 -5.54 12.52
C GLY A 544 -43.78 -6.26 11.29
N PHE A 545 -43.58 -7.55 11.46
CA PHE A 545 -43.66 -8.62 10.46
C PHE A 545 -42.82 -8.46 9.17
N LEU A 546 -41.69 -9.17 9.15
CA LEU A 546 -40.79 -9.31 8.00
C LEU A 546 -41.52 -9.93 6.80
N ASP A 547 -41.58 -9.18 5.69
CA ASP A 547 -42.11 -9.63 4.41
C ASP A 547 -41.10 -10.53 3.70
N THR A 548 -41.37 -11.84 3.68
CA THR A 548 -40.57 -12.90 3.04
C THR A 548 -40.40 -12.69 1.53
N LYS A 549 -41.27 -11.90 0.88
CA LYS A 549 -41.15 -11.60 -0.55
C LYS A 549 -40.04 -10.59 -0.87
N LEU A 550 -39.62 -9.76 0.08
CA LEU A 550 -38.51 -8.81 -0.15
C LEU A 550 -37.15 -9.53 -0.18
N MET A 551 -37.03 -10.69 0.48
CA MET A 551 -35.78 -11.46 0.57
C MET A 551 -35.37 -12.17 -0.73
N SER A 552 -36.31 -12.52 -1.61
CA SER A 552 -36.00 -13.14 -2.92
C SER A 552 -35.54 -12.14 -3.98
N SER A 553 -35.66 -10.84 -3.70
CA SER A 553 -35.30 -9.73 -4.58
C SER A 553 -34.00 -9.02 -4.20
N SER A 554 -33.36 -9.42 -3.09
CA SER A 554 -32.07 -8.87 -2.67
C SER A 554 -30.98 -9.33 -3.65
N PRO A 555 -30.22 -8.41 -4.29
CA PRO A 555 -29.15 -8.77 -5.25
C PRO A 555 -28.00 -9.59 -4.64
N SER A 556 -28.04 -9.81 -3.33
CA SER A 556 -27.04 -10.48 -2.51
C SER A 556 -27.50 -11.83 -1.92
N ALA A 557 -28.67 -12.34 -2.32
CA ALA A 557 -29.08 -13.70 -1.97
C ALA A 557 -28.21 -14.70 -2.76
N ASN A 558 -27.59 -15.65 -2.05
CA ASN A 558 -26.85 -16.84 -2.48
C ASN A 558 -26.46 -16.91 -3.97
N TYR A 559 -25.17 -17.00 -4.27
CA TYR A 559 -24.66 -17.06 -5.65
C TYR A 559 -25.33 -18.14 -6.52
N TYR A 560 -25.83 -19.20 -5.87
CA TYR A 560 -26.89 -20.11 -6.32
C TYR A 560 -28.06 -20.06 -5.33
N ARG A 561 -29.30 -19.87 -5.80
CA ARG A 561 -30.48 -20.15 -4.97
C ARG A 561 -30.45 -21.60 -4.46
N PRO A 562 -31.11 -21.94 -3.34
CA PRO A 562 -31.27 -23.33 -2.90
C PRO A 562 -31.79 -24.27 -3.99
N THR A 563 -32.52 -23.74 -4.98
CA THR A 563 -33.08 -24.45 -6.13
C THR A 563 -32.33 -24.24 -7.46
N GLU A 564 -31.24 -23.47 -7.49
CA GLU A 564 -30.45 -23.26 -8.71
C GLU A 564 -29.29 -24.28 -8.77
N GLU A 565 -29.35 -25.17 -9.76
CA GLU A 565 -28.21 -26.02 -10.15
C GLU A 565 -27.12 -25.18 -10.84
N PRO A 566 -25.83 -25.52 -10.65
CA PRO A 566 -24.74 -24.97 -11.45
C PRO A 566 -24.98 -25.17 -12.94
N GLU A 567 -25.04 -24.07 -13.71
CA GLU A 567 -25.10 -24.18 -15.17
C GLU A 567 -23.84 -24.89 -15.68
N PRO A 568 -23.95 -25.82 -16.65
CA PRO A 568 -22.81 -26.48 -17.25
C PRO A 568 -21.81 -25.46 -17.78
N LEU A 569 -20.52 -25.67 -17.52
CA LEU A 569 -19.47 -24.75 -17.97
C LEU A 569 -19.52 -24.53 -19.49
N ASP A 570 -19.79 -25.59 -20.26
CA ASP A 570 -19.91 -25.55 -21.72
C ASP A 570 -20.99 -24.57 -22.19
N LEU A 571 -22.13 -24.52 -21.49
CA LEU A 571 -23.20 -23.58 -21.80
C LEU A 571 -22.76 -22.13 -21.52
N THR A 572 -22.03 -21.92 -20.42
CA THR A 572 -21.50 -20.60 -20.07
C THR A 572 -20.46 -20.14 -21.10
N GLN A 573 -19.56 -21.03 -21.54
CA GLN A 573 -18.59 -20.74 -22.60
C GLN A 573 -19.29 -20.42 -23.92
N LEU A 574 -20.28 -21.21 -24.33
CA LEU A 574 -21.07 -20.98 -25.53
C LEU A 574 -21.82 -19.64 -25.49
N ASN A 575 -22.36 -19.25 -24.33
CA ASN A 575 -23.00 -17.95 -24.14
C ASN A 575 -22.02 -16.78 -24.28
N ILE A 576 -20.78 -16.93 -23.79
CA ILE A 576 -19.71 -15.94 -23.99
C ILE A 576 -19.36 -15.83 -25.48
N GLU A 577 -19.11 -16.96 -26.14
CA GLU A 577 -18.77 -16.99 -27.57
C GLU A 577 -19.87 -16.38 -28.44
N ALA A 578 -21.13 -16.78 -28.23
CA ALA A 578 -22.28 -16.26 -28.96
C ALA A 578 -22.45 -14.74 -28.75
N SER A 579 -22.22 -14.25 -27.53
CA SER A 579 -22.29 -12.81 -27.22
C SER A 579 -21.21 -12.02 -27.95
N VAL A 580 -19.98 -12.54 -27.99
CA VAL A 580 -18.86 -11.93 -28.74
C VAL A 580 -19.11 -11.98 -30.24
N MET A 581 -19.56 -13.12 -30.79
CA MET A 581 -19.89 -13.23 -32.22
C MET A 581 -20.98 -12.24 -32.63
N CYS A 582 -22.02 -12.09 -31.81
CA CYS A 582 -23.08 -11.10 -32.04
C CYS A 582 -22.51 -9.66 -32.04
N LEU A 583 -21.62 -9.34 -31.09
CA LEU A 583 -20.99 -8.04 -30.99
C LEU A 583 -20.07 -7.74 -32.19
N VAL A 584 -19.26 -8.71 -32.60
CA VAL A 584 -18.39 -8.64 -33.78
C VAL A 584 -19.21 -8.44 -35.06
N SER A 585 -20.33 -9.15 -35.21
CA SER A 585 -21.22 -9.03 -36.38
C SER A 585 -21.79 -7.61 -36.51
N LYS A 586 -22.28 -7.03 -35.41
CA LYS A 586 -22.76 -5.64 -35.37
C LYS A 586 -21.66 -4.62 -35.69
N LEU A 587 -20.45 -4.84 -35.17
CA LEU A 587 -19.30 -3.96 -35.45
C LEU A 587 -18.87 -4.02 -36.92
N LYS A 588 -18.82 -5.22 -37.51
CA LYS A 588 -18.57 -5.39 -38.95
C LYS A 588 -19.62 -4.70 -39.81
N PHE A 589 -20.88 -4.71 -39.37
CA PHE A 589 -21.97 -3.97 -40.02
C PHE A 589 -21.76 -2.46 -39.96
N PHE A 590 -21.46 -1.89 -38.79
CA PHE A 590 -21.16 -0.45 -38.68
C PHE A 590 -19.90 -0.02 -39.45
N CYS A 591 -18.93 -0.92 -39.60
CA CYS A 591 -17.69 -0.65 -40.33
C CYS A 591 -17.77 -0.96 -41.84
N GLY A 592 -18.93 -1.36 -42.37
CA GLY A 592 -19.13 -1.63 -43.81
C GLY A 592 -18.39 -2.86 -44.34
N ARG A 593 -18.06 -3.85 -43.50
CA ARG A 593 -17.27 -5.07 -43.84
C ARG A 593 -18.10 -6.36 -43.74
N CYS A 594 -19.31 -6.39 -44.31
CA CYS A 594 -20.26 -7.50 -44.15
C CYS A 594 -20.13 -8.63 -45.19
N ASP A 595 -19.93 -9.85 -44.71
CA ASP A 595 -20.23 -11.12 -45.40
C ASP A 595 -21.07 -12.05 -44.49
N SER A 596 -22.19 -11.59 -43.89
CA SER A 596 -23.04 -12.48 -43.07
C SER A 596 -24.53 -12.09 -43.00
N PRO A 597 -25.48 -13.05 -42.93
CA PRO A 597 -26.92 -12.84 -43.19
C PRO A 597 -27.77 -12.48 -41.95
N ALA A 598 -27.19 -12.30 -40.77
CA ALA A 598 -27.90 -12.43 -39.49
C ALA A 598 -28.39 -11.12 -38.82
N ILE A 599 -28.79 -10.09 -39.57
CA ILE A 599 -29.27 -8.82 -38.99
C ILE A 599 -30.71 -8.54 -39.43
N ARG A 600 -31.69 -8.81 -38.55
CA ARG A 600 -33.03 -8.20 -38.61
C ARG A 600 -33.09 -7.07 -37.57
N LEU A 601 -33.05 -5.82 -38.03
CA LEU A 601 -33.30 -4.65 -37.19
C LEU A 601 -34.80 -4.61 -36.82
N ARG A 602 -35.12 -4.28 -35.57
CA ARG A 602 -36.50 -4.02 -35.14
C ARG A 602 -36.89 -2.60 -35.57
N HIS A 603 -37.99 -2.46 -36.30
CA HIS A 603 -38.57 -1.15 -36.60
C HIS A 603 -39.11 -0.50 -35.31
N PRO A 604 -38.93 0.83 -35.12
CA PRO A 604 -39.56 1.54 -34.01
C PRO A 604 -41.09 1.52 -34.19
N LYS A 605 -41.83 1.04 -33.20
CA LYS A 605 -43.30 1.15 -33.18
C LYS A 605 -43.68 2.63 -33.06
N ALA A 606 -44.41 3.15 -34.05
CA ALA A 606 -45.04 4.46 -34.00
C ALA A 606 -46.10 4.51 -32.86
N PRO A 607 -46.35 5.68 -32.25
CA PRO A 607 -47.33 5.82 -31.18
C PRO A 607 -48.74 5.79 -31.80
N ILE A 608 -49.44 4.67 -31.64
CA ILE A 608 -50.86 4.58 -32.00
C ILE A 608 -51.65 5.31 -30.90
N LYS A 609 -52.32 6.40 -31.30
CA LYS A 609 -53.32 7.11 -30.48
C LYS A 609 -54.42 6.13 -30.07
N ARG A 610 -54.75 6.12 -28.78
CA ARG A 610 -55.95 5.48 -28.22
C ARG A 610 -57.19 6.29 -28.63
N GLU A 611 -58.13 5.64 -29.30
CA GLU A 611 -59.56 6.00 -29.28
C GLU A 611 -60.39 4.72 -29.12
N GLY A 612 -61.42 4.80 -28.26
CA GLY A 612 -62.70 4.12 -28.44
C GLY A 612 -62.85 2.65 -28.01
N PHE A 613 -63.75 2.41 -27.05
CA PHE A 613 -64.27 1.12 -26.58
C PHE A 613 -65.11 0.35 -27.62
N ALA A 614 -65.06 -1.00 -27.59
CA ALA A 614 -66.21 -1.91 -27.71
C ALA A 614 -65.83 -3.38 -27.40
N VAL A 615 -66.81 -4.17 -26.94
CA VAL A 615 -66.72 -5.44 -26.20
C VAL A 615 -67.02 -6.67 -27.10
N ALA A 616 -66.17 -7.72 -27.03
CA ALA A 616 -66.34 -9.21 -27.18
C ALA A 616 -67.20 -9.82 -28.34
N PRO A 617 -67.18 -11.15 -28.66
CA PRO A 617 -66.47 -12.30 -28.04
C PRO A 617 -65.76 -13.32 -29.00
N GLN A 618 -64.98 -14.24 -28.39
CA GLN A 618 -64.65 -15.65 -28.74
C GLN A 618 -64.41 -16.13 -30.19
N GLN A 619 -63.27 -16.80 -30.43
CA GLN A 619 -63.17 -18.20 -30.93
C GLN A 619 -61.70 -18.69 -31.02
N ALA A 620 -61.43 -19.88 -30.46
CA ALA A 620 -60.38 -20.81 -30.88
C ALA A 620 -60.96 -21.71 -32.02
N PRO A 621 -60.23 -22.63 -32.71
CA PRO A 621 -58.87 -23.18 -32.50
C PRO A 621 -58.07 -23.36 -33.83
N ASP A 622 -56.84 -23.90 -33.79
CA ASP A 622 -56.53 -25.22 -34.37
C ASP A 622 -55.02 -25.58 -34.40
N VAL A 623 -54.79 -26.80 -33.91
CA VAL A 623 -53.59 -27.63 -34.00
C VAL A 623 -53.65 -28.37 -35.35
N ILE A 624 -52.52 -28.64 -36.03
CA ILE A 624 -52.29 -29.89 -36.79
C ILE A 624 -50.80 -30.05 -37.19
N ALA A 625 -50.25 -31.13 -36.65
CA ALA A 625 -49.35 -32.17 -37.19
C ALA A 625 -47.95 -31.88 -37.77
N ALA A 626 -47.02 -32.63 -37.18
CA ALA A 626 -45.75 -33.07 -37.73
C ALA A 626 -45.92 -34.08 -38.87
N SER A 627 -44.94 -34.12 -39.78
CA SER A 627 -44.66 -35.27 -40.64
C SER A 627 -43.17 -35.62 -40.55
N ALA A 628 -42.92 -36.92 -40.41
CA ALA A 628 -41.62 -37.54 -40.23
C ALA A 628 -40.90 -37.77 -41.58
N ALA A 629 -39.58 -37.58 -41.60
CA ALA A 629 -38.69 -38.27 -42.53
C ALA A 629 -37.29 -38.40 -41.90
N SER A 630 -36.81 -39.63 -41.91
CA SER A 630 -35.62 -40.18 -41.27
C SER A 630 -34.28 -39.79 -41.93
N GLY A 631 -33.25 -39.62 -41.08
CA GLY A 631 -31.90 -40.13 -41.30
C GLY A 631 -30.94 -39.30 -42.16
N LYS A 632 -29.99 -38.60 -41.49
CA LYS A 632 -28.56 -38.52 -41.87
C LYS A 632 -27.74 -37.78 -40.79
N GLN A 633 -26.49 -38.21 -40.70
CA GLN A 633 -25.46 -37.93 -39.68
C GLN A 633 -25.23 -36.45 -39.33
N ALA A 634 -24.83 -36.20 -38.09
CA ALA A 634 -24.37 -34.92 -37.57
C ALA A 634 -23.06 -34.46 -38.26
N PRO A 635 -22.94 -33.20 -38.72
CA PRO A 635 -21.66 -32.66 -39.14
C PRO A 635 -20.94 -32.00 -37.95
N ASN A 636 -19.75 -32.53 -37.64
CA ASN A 636 -18.74 -31.86 -36.84
C ASN A 636 -18.30 -30.56 -37.53
N LEU A 637 -18.46 -29.41 -36.87
CA LEU A 637 -17.95 -28.12 -37.33
C LEU A 637 -16.62 -27.80 -36.64
N ALA A 638 -15.52 -28.29 -37.21
CA ALA A 638 -14.18 -27.80 -36.88
C ALA A 638 -13.92 -26.47 -37.63
N LEU A 639 -13.54 -25.42 -36.91
CA LEU A 639 -13.22 -24.11 -37.49
C LEU A 639 -11.70 -23.87 -37.48
N ASP A 640 -11.11 -23.82 -38.67
CA ASP A 640 -9.70 -23.48 -38.91
C ASP A 640 -9.52 -21.96 -39.06
N PHE A 641 -8.53 -21.38 -38.38
CA PHE A 641 -8.22 -19.95 -38.42
C PHE A 641 -6.73 -19.73 -38.73
N LYS A 642 -6.40 -19.42 -39.99
CA LYS A 642 -5.07 -18.89 -40.37
C LYS A 642 -5.14 -17.40 -40.77
N PRO A 643 -4.15 -16.57 -40.38
CA PRO A 643 -4.04 -15.18 -40.83
C PRO A 643 -3.29 -15.10 -42.17
N GLN A 644 -3.82 -14.34 -43.15
CA GLN A 644 -3.11 -14.04 -44.40
C GLN A 644 -2.28 -12.76 -44.30
N SER A 645 -1.07 -12.84 -44.85
CA SER A 645 -0.03 -11.80 -44.93
C SER A 645 -0.28 -10.79 -46.04
N VAL A 646 0.25 -9.59 -45.85
CA VAL A 646 0.17 -8.43 -46.76
C VAL A 646 1.40 -8.41 -47.67
N GLY A 647 1.21 -8.18 -48.98
CA GLY A 647 2.29 -7.90 -49.91
C GLY A 647 1.85 -7.17 -51.17
N GLY A 648 2.42 -5.97 -51.37
CA GLY A 648 3.07 -5.57 -52.63
C GLY A 648 2.24 -5.03 -53.79
N SER A 649 2.42 -3.73 -54.04
CA SER A 649 1.95 -2.85 -55.13
C SER A 649 2.35 -3.20 -56.58
N GLY A 650 1.50 -2.74 -57.52
CA GLY A 650 1.94 -1.93 -58.67
C GLY A 650 1.60 -2.43 -60.09
N GLY A 651 0.91 -1.60 -60.89
CA GLY A 651 1.01 -1.63 -62.36
C GLY A 651 -0.31 -1.58 -63.16
N THR A 652 -0.58 -0.44 -63.76
CA THR A 652 -1.77 -0.01 -64.52
C THR A 652 -1.77 -0.49 -65.99
N THR A 653 -2.92 -0.86 -66.58
CA THR A 653 -3.55 -0.24 -67.81
C THR A 653 -4.68 -1.07 -68.46
N THR A 654 -5.86 -0.44 -68.52
CA THR A 654 -6.88 -0.39 -69.60
C THR A 654 -7.30 -1.64 -70.39
N SER A 655 -8.55 -2.09 -70.21
CA SER A 655 -9.70 -1.83 -71.11
C SER A 655 -10.84 -2.84 -70.84
N GLY A 656 -12.07 -2.40 -71.07
CA GLY A 656 -13.25 -2.86 -70.33
C GLY A 656 -13.87 -4.20 -70.74
N SER A 657 -14.46 -4.87 -69.76
CA SER A 657 -15.78 -5.49 -69.89
C SER A 657 -16.43 -5.64 -68.51
N VAL A 658 -17.75 -5.61 -68.50
CA VAL A 658 -18.66 -5.48 -67.35
C VAL A 658 -18.44 -6.56 -66.29
N ALA A 659 -17.90 -6.20 -65.14
CA ALA A 659 -17.91 -7.05 -63.94
C ALA A 659 -19.17 -6.76 -63.13
N VAL A 660 -20.14 -7.66 -63.21
CA VAL A 660 -21.32 -7.75 -62.35
C VAL A 660 -20.86 -7.71 -60.89
N LYS A 661 -21.14 -6.60 -60.19
CA LYS A 661 -21.11 -6.58 -58.73
C LYS A 661 -22.12 -7.62 -58.25
N LYS A 662 -21.65 -8.78 -57.77
CA LYS A 662 -22.44 -9.61 -56.85
C LYS A 662 -22.57 -8.83 -55.54
N GLY A 663 -23.44 -7.84 -55.53
CA GLY A 663 -23.97 -7.27 -54.30
C GLY A 663 -24.72 -8.38 -53.58
N ASN A 664 -24.41 -8.59 -52.30
CA ASN A 664 -25.24 -9.42 -51.44
C ASN A 664 -26.66 -8.82 -51.46
N LYS A 665 -27.64 -9.55 -52.02
CA LYS A 665 -29.06 -9.16 -52.08
C LYS A 665 -29.70 -8.87 -50.69
N PHE A 666 -28.96 -9.07 -49.60
CA PHE A 666 -29.39 -8.76 -48.24
C PHE A 666 -29.00 -7.34 -47.77
N THR A 667 -28.12 -6.62 -48.47
CA THR A 667 -27.68 -5.28 -48.07
C THR A 667 -28.27 -4.17 -48.93
N ASP A 668 -28.77 -4.47 -50.13
CA ASP A 668 -29.48 -3.51 -50.99
C ASP A 668 -30.89 -3.26 -50.42
N GLY A 669 -31.00 -2.24 -49.58
CA GLY A 669 -32.25 -1.81 -48.95
C GLY A 669 -32.14 -1.53 -47.44
N LEU A 670 -31.00 -1.85 -46.82
CA LEU A 670 -30.69 -1.43 -45.45
C LEU A 670 -30.13 -0.02 -45.49
N ASP A 671 -31.02 0.96 -45.34
CA ASP A 671 -30.67 2.36 -45.22
C ASP A 671 -29.77 2.57 -43.98
N LEU A 672 -28.44 2.67 -44.19
CA LEU A 672 -27.45 2.93 -43.13
C LEU A 672 -27.77 4.19 -42.31
N SER A 673 -28.63 5.08 -42.84
CA SER A 673 -29.08 6.30 -42.18
C SER A 673 -30.08 6.05 -41.04
N MET A 674 -30.72 4.88 -40.97
CA MET A 674 -31.80 4.58 -40.01
C MET A 674 -31.32 4.03 -38.66
N THR A 675 -30.06 3.60 -38.52
CA THR A 675 -29.48 3.21 -37.22
C THR A 675 -28.81 4.43 -36.57
N THR A 676 -29.61 5.27 -35.93
CA THR A 676 -29.16 6.59 -35.44
C THR A 676 -28.24 6.52 -34.20
N ASP A 677 -28.24 5.41 -33.44
CA ASP A 677 -27.44 5.22 -32.22
C ASP A 677 -26.70 3.86 -32.20
N TRP A 678 -25.44 3.85 -32.68
CA TRP A 678 -24.56 2.66 -32.65
C TRP A 678 -24.34 2.14 -31.22
N ALA A 679 -24.33 3.02 -30.21
CA ALA A 679 -24.14 2.61 -28.83
C ALA A 679 -25.36 1.84 -28.30
N ALA A 680 -26.59 2.22 -28.69
CA ALA A 680 -27.81 1.48 -28.32
C ALA A 680 -27.83 0.05 -28.87
N GLU A 681 -27.31 -0.16 -30.07
CA GLU A 681 -27.25 -1.49 -30.69
C GLU A 681 -26.19 -2.41 -30.09
N LEU A 682 -25.06 -1.86 -29.62
CA LEU A 682 -23.99 -2.64 -28.97
C LEU A 682 -24.35 -3.02 -27.52
N ARG A 683 -25.08 -2.16 -26.79
CA ARG A 683 -25.44 -2.34 -25.37
C ARG A 683 -26.03 -3.72 -25.04
N PRO A 684 -27.01 -4.29 -25.78
CA PRO A 684 -27.57 -5.61 -25.46
C PRO A 684 -26.54 -6.75 -25.52
N SER A 685 -25.71 -6.78 -26.57
CA SER A 685 -24.67 -7.82 -26.74
C SER A 685 -23.60 -7.71 -25.66
N MET A 686 -23.23 -6.47 -25.32
CA MET A 686 -22.33 -6.15 -24.22
C MET A 686 -22.89 -6.57 -22.84
N ARG A 687 -24.18 -6.36 -22.58
CA ARG A 687 -24.84 -6.83 -21.35
C ARG A 687 -24.82 -8.36 -21.26
N LYS A 688 -25.16 -9.06 -22.34
CA LYS A 688 -25.13 -10.53 -22.37
C LYS A 688 -23.72 -11.08 -22.10
N LEU A 689 -22.71 -10.50 -22.74
CA LEU A 689 -21.31 -10.85 -22.49
C LEU A 689 -20.94 -10.67 -21.01
N ARG A 690 -21.29 -9.52 -20.41
CA ARG A 690 -21.03 -9.26 -18.98
C ARG A 690 -21.69 -10.31 -18.08
N HIS A 691 -22.98 -10.61 -18.30
CA HIS A 691 -23.70 -11.62 -17.49
C HIS A 691 -23.08 -13.01 -17.63
N ALA A 692 -22.66 -13.40 -18.83
CA ALA A 692 -22.02 -14.70 -19.06
C ALA A 692 -20.64 -14.79 -18.38
N MET A 693 -19.85 -13.72 -18.41
CA MET A 693 -18.58 -13.63 -17.68
C MET A 693 -18.78 -13.61 -16.16
N ASP A 694 -19.87 -13.01 -15.67
CA ASP A 694 -20.23 -13.02 -14.25
C ASP A 694 -20.54 -14.44 -13.78
N ARG A 695 -21.28 -15.22 -14.59
CA ARG A 695 -21.53 -16.64 -14.33
C ARG A 695 -20.23 -17.45 -14.30
N LEU A 696 -19.34 -17.23 -15.26
CA LEU A 696 -18.03 -17.88 -15.27
C LEU A 696 -17.23 -17.58 -13.99
N LEU A 697 -17.23 -16.32 -13.52
CA LEU A 697 -16.58 -15.93 -12.27
C LEU A 697 -17.26 -16.57 -11.04
N LYS A 698 -18.57 -16.85 -11.08
CA LYS A 698 -19.23 -17.61 -10.01
C LYS A 698 -18.74 -19.06 -9.98
N THR A 699 -18.67 -19.72 -11.13
CA THR A 699 -18.16 -21.11 -11.24
C THR A 699 -16.70 -21.18 -10.80
N ALA A 700 -15.88 -20.21 -11.21
CA ALA A 700 -14.50 -20.02 -10.75
C ALA A 700 -14.36 -20.04 -9.22
N ARG A 701 -15.18 -19.24 -8.55
CA ARG A 701 -15.20 -19.08 -7.09
C ARG A 701 -15.68 -20.34 -6.38
N LEU A 702 -16.70 -21.00 -6.95
CA LEU A 702 -17.19 -22.28 -6.46
C LEU A 702 -16.08 -23.34 -6.47
N MET A 703 -15.40 -23.50 -7.62
CA MET A 703 -14.27 -24.44 -7.75
C MET A 703 -13.16 -24.15 -6.74
N HIS A 704 -12.76 -22.88 -6.64
CA HIS A 704 -11.75 -22.47 -5.67
C HIS A 704 -12.17 -22.84 -4.23
N SER A 705 -13.42 -22.61 -3.87
CA SER A 705 -13.92 -22.94 -2.53
C SER A 705 -13.96 -24.43 -2.25
N VAL A 706 -14.41 -25.24 -3.22
CA VAL A 706 -14.43 -26.70 -3.10
C VAL A 706 -13.02 -27.26 -2.93
N GLN A 707 -12.08 -26.83 -3.78
CA GLN A 707 -10.70 -27.29 -3.70
C GLN A 707 -10.07 -26.93 -2.33
N ARG A 708 -10.43 -25.78 -1.75
CA ARG A 708 -9.99 -25.39 -0.41
C ARG A 708 -10.59 -26.22 0.72
N LEU A 709 -11.84 -26.65 0.59
CA LEU A 709 -12.46 -27.58 1.54
C LEU A 709 -11.82 -28.97 1.50
N GLN A 710 -11.42 -29.42 0.30
CA GLN A 710 -10.76 -30.70 0.08
C GLN A 710 -9.32 -30.75 0.60
N GLN A 711 -8.69 -29.60 0.85
CA GLN A 711 -7.37 -29.54 1.49
C GLN A 711 -7.40 -29.96 2.95
N ASP A 712 -6.27 -30.51 3.42
CA ASP A 712 -6.07 -30.76 4.86
C ASP A 712 -6.15 -29.43 5.63
N MET A 713 -6.92 -29.45 6.71
CA MET A 713 -7.10 -28.35 7.63
C MET A 713 -5.79 -27.91 8.29
N ARG A 714 -4.84 -28.82 8.52
CA ARG A 714 -3.51 -28.47 9.02
C ARG A 714 -2.74 -27.60 8.02
N CYS A 715 -2.81 -27.97 6.74
CA CYS A 715 -2.25 -27.18 5.65
C CYS A 715 -2.92 -25.81 5.52
N ASN A 716 -4.26 -25.76 5.55
CA ASN A 716 -5.01 -24.50 5.52
C ASN A 716 -4.59 -23.55 6.66
N ARG A 717 -4.46 -24.06 7.90
CA ARG A 717 -4.02 -23.28 9.07
C ARG A 717 -2.57 -22.81 8.93
N LEU A 718 -1.67 -23.67 8.49
CA LEU A 718 -0.26 -23.31 8.28
C LEU A 718 -0.14 -22.23 7.19
N GLN A 719 -0.85 -22.39 6.07
CA GLN A 719 -0.87 -21.42 4.98
C GLN A 719 -1.45 -20.07 5.41
N ALA A 720 -2.52 -20.07 6.21
CA ALA A 720 -3.08 -18.83 6.79
C ALA A 720 -2.07 -18.12 7.71
N SER A 721 -1.36 -18.87 8.56
CA SER A 721 -0.31 -18.33 9.43
C SER A 721 0.86 -17.75 8.65
N ILE A 722 1.33 -18.46 7.62
CA ILE A 722 2.38 -17.99 6.70
C ILE A 722 1.93 -16.72 5.98
N MET A 723 0.71 -16.72 5.44
CA MET A 723 0.14 -15.58 4.73
C MET A 723 0.07 -14.35 5.64
N TYR A 724 -0.50 -14.48 6.84
CA TYR A 724 -0.61 -13.37 7.77
C TYR A 724 0.77 -12.81 8.16
N ARG A 725 1.73 -13.68 8.50
CA ARG A 725 3.10 -13.27 8.84
C ARG A 725 3.76 -12.55 7.66
N ARG A 726 3.59 -13.07 6.44
CA ARG A 726 4.13 -12.48 5.21
C ARG A 726 3.49 -11.13 4.91
N ASP A 727 2.17 -10.98 5.07
CA ASP A 727 1.43 -9.72 4.91
C ASP A 727 1.98 -8.65 5.88
N VAL A 728 2.18 -8.98 7.16
CA VAL A 728 2.80 -8.07 8.14
C VAL A 728 4.18 -7.60 7.68
N CYS A 729 5.07 -8.54 7.33
CA CYS A 729 6.44 -8.20 6.94
C CYS A 729 6.48 -7.39 5.63
N PHE A 730 5.64 -7.76 4.67
CA PHE A 730 5.53 -7.08 3.38
C PHE A 730 4.95 -5.66 3.52
N SER A 731 3.97 -5.44 4.40
CA SER A 731 3.46 -4.09 4.72
C SER A 731 4.58 -3.16 5.18
N GLN A 732 5.42 -3.65 6.12
CA GLN A 732 6.53 -2.88 6.65
C GLN A 732 7.58 -2.57 5.56
N ALA A 733 7.90 -3.57 4.72
CA ALA A 733 8.87 -3.44 3.64
C ALA A 733 8.41 -2.47 2.54
N LEU A 734 7.18 -2.64 2.04
CA LEU A 734 6.63 -1.78 0.99
C LEU A 734 6.48 -0.34 1.47
N THR A 735 6.06 -0.13 2.72
CA THR A 735 5.93 1.21 3.31
C THR A 735 7.29 1.93 3.37
N ALA A 736 8.35 1.21 3.76
CA ALA A 736 9.71 1.77 3.74
C ALA A 736 10.15 2.12 2.31
N LEU A 737 9.94 1.22 1.36
CA LEU A 737 10.32 1.40 -0.04
C LEU A 737 9.62 2.60 -0.68
N VAL A 738 8.30 2.68 -0.56
CA VAL A 738 7.50 3.79 -1.10
C VAL A 738 7.87 5.11 -0.43
N SER A 739 8.18 5.11 0.86
CA SER A 739 8.69 6.32 1.54
C SER A 739 10.00 6.82 0.93
N SER A 740 10.90 5.91 0.53
CA SER A 740 12.16 6.25 -0.15
C SER A 740 11.95 6.77 -1.57
N LEU A 741 11.06 6.12 -2.34
CA LEU A 741 10.70 6.60 -3.68
C LEU A 741 10.09 7.99 -3.63
N MET A 742 9.10 8.20 -2.76
CA MET A 742 8.48 9.51 -2.57
C MET A 742 9.47 10.57 -2.10
N LEU A 743 10.45 10.18 -1.28
CA LEU A 743 11.56 11.06 -0.90
C LEU A 743 12.42 11.47 -2.11
N ARG A 744 12.78 10.55 -3.01
CA ARG A 744 13.54 10.90 -4.22
C ARG A 744 12.72 11.73 -5.20
N LEU A 745 11.45 11.37 -5.41
CA LEU A 745 10.54 12.05 -6.35
C LEU A 745 10.20 13.49 -5.94
N TRP A 746 10.11 13.76 -4.63
CA TRP A 746 9.73 15.09 -4.12
C TRP A 746 10.87 15.86 -3.45
N GLY A 747 11.96 15.20 -3.07
CA GLY A 747 13.03 15.78 -2.28
C GLY A 747 14.29 16.15 -3.07
N SER A 748 14.28 15.97 -4.39
CA SER A 748 15.34 16.33 -5.34
C SER A 748 14.72 16.58 -6.72
N GLU A 749 15.38 17.37 -7.57
CA GLU A 749 14.97 17.50 -8.97
C GLU A 749 15.24 16.19 -9.71
N LEU A 750 14.27 15.76 -10.53
CA LEU A 750 14.42 14.58 -11.37
C LEU A 750 15.17 14.97 -12.65
N ASP A 751 16.37 14.45 -12.82
CA ASP A 751 17.11 14.63 -14.06
C ASP A 751 16.65 13.62 -15.12
N MET A 752 16.96 13.92 -16.39
CA MET A 752 16.61 13.03 -17.50
C MET A 752 17.29 11.66 -17.38
N GLY A 753 18.46 11.60 -16.73
CA GLY A 753 19.18 10.35 -16.49
C GLY A 753 18.41 9.41 -15.55
N TYR A 754 17.86 9.94 -14.46
CA TYR A 754 17.03 9.18 -13.53
C TYR A 754 15.72 8.73 -14.19
N LEU A 755 15.08 9.56 -15.02
CA LEU A 755 13.88 9.16 -15.77
C LEU A 755 14.15 8.02 -16.76
N VAL A 756 15.29 8.04 -17.45
CA VAL A 756 15.75 6.93 -18.30
C VAL A 756 16.01 5.68 -17.47
N MET A 757 16.67 5.83 -16.31
CA MET A 757 16.91 4.71 -15.40
C MET A 757 15.60 4.09 -14.90
N LEU A 758 14.62 4.90 -14.50
CA LEU A 758 13.30 4.41 -14.10
C LEU A 758 12.63 3.63 -15.23
N ARG A 759 12.57 4.18 -16.44
CA ARG A 759 11.89 3.57 -17.59
C ARG A 759 12.55 2.27 -18.05
N ASP A 760 13.87 2.24 -18.18
CA ASP A 760 14.57 1.17 -18.90
C ASP A 760 15.18 0.10 -17.99
N LEU A 761 15.33 0.38 -16.69
CA LEU A 761 15.96 -0.54 -15.74
C LEU A 761 15.24 -0.66 -14.40
N GLY A 762 14.69 0.44 -13.89
CA GLY A 762 14.18 0.58 -12.54
C GLY A 762 15.29 0.79 -11.50
N PRO A 763 14.98 1.43 -10.35
CA PRO A 763 15.98 1.76 -9.35
C PRO A 763 16.43 0.53 -8.56
N LEU A 764 17.71 0.52 -8.19
CA LEU A 764 18.26 -0.41 -7.22
C LEU A 764 17.76 -0.01 -5.82
N ALA A 765 17.29 -0.97 -5.03
CA ALA A 765 16.98 -0.75 -3.61
C ALA A 765 17.91 -1.60 -2.74
N TYR A 766 18.87 -0.95 -2.08
CA TYR A 766 19.84 -1.61 -1.22
C TYR A 766 19.42 -1.57 0.26
N PHE A 767 19.12 -2.75 0.79
CA PHE A 767 18.86 -2.98 2.20
C PHE A 767 20.11 -3.52 2.91
N GLU A 768 20.62 -2.76 3.87
CA GLU A 768 21.62 -3.24 4.83
C GLU A 768 20.95 -3.80 6.07
N GLY A 769 21.27 -5.05 6.40
CA GLY A 769 20.87 -5.72 7.62
C GLY A 769 22.02 -5.85 8.61
N LEU A 770 21.74 -5.53 9.88
CA LEU A 770 22.65 -5.76 11.00
C LEU A 770 22.11 -6.82 11.96
N LEU A 771 21.27 -7.73 11.46
CA LEU A 771 20.62 -8.78 12.23
C LEU A 771 21.55 -9.95 12.47
N THR A 772 21.39 -10.56 13.63
CA THR A 772 22.17 -11.73 14.00
C THR A 772 21.38 -13.01 13.72
N LEU A 773 22.00 -14.02 13.12
CA LEU A 773 21.39 -15.35 12.92
C LEU A 773 21.40 -16.19 14.21
N TYR A 774 20.91 -15.61 15.32
CA TYR A 774 20.79 -16.31 16.60
C TYR A 774 19.60 -15.81 17.42
N GLY A 775 18.91 -16.76 18.05
CA GLY A 775 17.67 -16.49 18.80
C GLY A 775 16.63 -15.79 17.93
N ASN A 776 15.85 -14.87 18.52
CA ASN A 776 14.74 -14.23 17.80
C ASN A 776 15.19 -13.39 16.59
N GLU A 777 16.46 -12.95 16.50
CA GLU A 777 16.93 -12.20 15.31
C GLU A 777 17.13 -13.11 14.09
N ALA A 778 17.25 -14.43 14.27
CA ALA A 778 17.30 -15.39 13.16
C ALA A 778 15.96 -15.44 12.42
N ASP A 779 14.85 -15.46 13.16
CA ASP A 779 13.50 -15.40 12.58
C ASP A 779 13.24 -14.06 11.89
N MET A 780 13.72 -12.95 12.48
CA MET A 780 13.64 -11.62 11.85
C MET A 780 14.43 -11.55 10.54
N TRP A 781 15.63 -12.16 10.50
CA TRP A 781 16.42 -12.21 9.27
C TRP A 781 15.71 -13.03 8.19
N SER A 782 15.16 -14.17 8.58
CA SER A 782 14.37 -15.05 7.72
C SER A 782 13.15 -14.34 7.13
N ASP A 783 12.39 -13.61 7.95
CA ASP A 783 11.27 -12.80 7.50
C ASP A 783 11.69 -11.70 6.52
N MET A 784 12.78 -11.00 6.86
CA MET A 784 13.29 -9.87 6.10
C MET A 784 13.78 -10.29 4.71
N CYS A 785 14.41 -11.46 4.58
CA CYS A 785 14.81 -12.03 3.29
C CYS A 785 13.60 -12.18 2.35
N ILE A 786 12.50 -12.77 2.86
CA ILE A 786 11.28 -12.99 2.06
C ILE A 786 10.60 -11.65 1.74
N ALA A 787 10.41 -10.79 2.74
CA ALA A 787 9.71 -9.52 2.56
C ALA A 787 10.42 -8.59 1.57
N ILE A 788 11.76 -8.60 1.51
CA ILE A 788 12.53 -7.80 0.55
C ILE A 788 12.47 -8.41 -0.85
N GLU A 789 12.54 -9.74 -0.98
CA GLU A 789 12.42 -10.42 -2.27
C GLU A 789 11.07 -10.12 -2.92
N ASP A 790 10.00 -10.11 -2.13
CA ASP A 790 8.63 -9.84 -2.58
C ASP A 790 8.45 -8.44 -3.19
N LEU A 791 9.31 -7.47 -2.84
CA LEU A 791 9.28 -6.13 -3.43
C LEU A 791 9.55 -6.14 -4.93
N SER A 792 10.24 -7.16 -5.45
CA SER A 792 10.52 -7.32 -6.89
C SER A 792 9.27 -7.63 -7.73
N ALA A 793 8.21 -8.13 -7.10
CA ALA A 793 6.95 -8.43 -7.77
C ALA A 793 6.06 -7.18 -7.98
N VAL A 794 6.30 -6.12 -7.21
CA VAL A 794 5.50 -4.89 -7.23
C VAL A 794 5.82 -4.06 -8.47
N SER A 795 4.77 -3.56 -9.13
CA SER A 795 4.89 -2.63 -10.24
C SER A 795 4.61 -1.20 -9.77
N PHE A 796 5.39 -0.24 -10.25
CA PHE A 796 5.23 1.18 -9.91
C PHE A 796 4.88 1.96 -11.16
N GLN A 797 3.97 2.93 -11.03
CA GLN A 797 3.57 3.81 -12.11
C GLN A 797 3.65 5.26 -11.65
N LEU A 798 4.29 6.14 -12.42
CA LEU A 798 4.32 7.57 -12.13
C LEU A 798 3.03 8.25 -12.61
N VAL A 799 2.43 9.07 -11.75
CA VAL A 799 1.19 9.82 -12.03
C VAL A 799 1.43 11.30 -11.75
N ARG A 800 1.00 12.19 -12.65
CA ARG A 800 1.12 13.64 -12.44
C ARG A 800 0.23 14.08 -11.28
N ALA A 801 0.80 14.79 -10.30
CA ALA A 801 0.05 15.39 -9.22
C ALA A 801 -0.59 16.71 -9.69
N GLN A 802 -1.93 16.76 -9.70
CA GLN A 802 -2.72 17.94 -10.06
C GLN A 802 -3.60 18.38 -8.87
N GLY A 803 -3.88 19.69 -8.77
CA GLY A 803 -4.77 20.24 -7.73
C GLY A 803 -4.34 19.94 -6.29
N GLU A 804 -5.27 19.47 -5.45
CA GLU A 804 -5.01 19.14 -4.04
C GLU A 804 -3.92 18.06 -3.85
N VAL A 805 -3.80 17.13 -4.80
CA VAL A 805 -2.79 16.05 -4.76
C VAL A 805 -1.37 16.62 -4.80
N ALA A 806 -1.17 17.79 -5.38
CA ALA A 806 0.13 18.45 -5.39
C ALA A 806 0.54 18.97 -4.00
N GLN A 807 -0.41 19.32 -3.13
CA GLN A 807 -0.12 19.81 -1.77
C GLN A 807 0.20 18.65 -0.82
N THR A 808 -0.54 17.55 -0.92
CA THR A 808 -0.36 16.33 -0.14
C THR A 808 -0.27 15.10 -1.07
N PRO A 809 0.93 14.80 -1.60
CA PRO A 809 1.10 13.72 -2.55
C PRO A 809 0.95 12.36 -1.86
N MET A 810 -0.14 11.67 -2.19
CA MET A 810 -0.51 10.36 -1.65
C MET A 810 -0.34 9.26 -2.69
N PRO A 811 0.54 8.27 -2.46
CA PRO A 811 0.58 7.06 -3.28
C PRO A 811 -0.72 6.26 -3.18
N ARG A 812 -1.13 5.62 -4.27
CA ARG A 812 -2.30 4.73 -4.31
C ARG A 812 -1.86 3.30 -4.61
N ILE A 813 -2.25 2.36 -3.76
CA ILE A 813 -2.02 0.92 -3.98
C ILE A 813 -3.28 0.29 -4.57
N THR A 814 -3.11 -0.48 -5.64
CA THR A 814 -4.16 -1.28 -6.28
C THR A 814 -3.65 -2.69 -6.58
N GLY A 815 -4.58 -3.59 -6.95
CA GLY A 815 -4.23 -4.96 -7.36
C GLY A 815 -4.50 -6.01 -6.28
N SER A 816 -3.80 -7.14 -6.40
CA SER A 816 -3.97 -8.31 -5.52
C SER A 816 -2.68 -8.63 -4.77
N ARG A 817 -2.72 -9.55 -3.79
CA ARG A 817 -1.53 -10.01 -3.05
C ARG A 817 -0.37 -10.46 -3.96
N GLN A 818 -0.66 -10.96 -5.16
CA GLN A 818 0.33 -11.49 -6.10
C GLN A 818 0.80 -10.47 -7.14
N ALA A 819 0.01 -9.41 -7.36
CA ALA A 819 0.25 -8.42 -8.40
C ALA A 819 -0.22 -7.05 -7.91
N LEU A 820 0.58 -6.45 -7.01
CA LEU A 820 0.34 -5.09 -6.54
C LEU A 820 0.93 -4.07 -7.51
N GLU A 821 0.16 -3.00 -7.71
CA GLU A 821 0.57 -1.82 -8.43
C GLU A 821 0.51 -0.60 -7.51
N VAL A 822 1.57 0.21 -7.51
CA VAL A 822 1.67 1.43 -6.73
C VAL A 822 1.78 2.63 -7.65
N GLN A 823 0.76 3.47 -7.64
CA GLN A 823 0.74 4.74 -8.34
C GLN A 823 1.43 5.80 -7.47
N LEU A 824 2.51 6.39 -7.99
CA LEU A 824 3.35 7.37 -7.31
C LEU A 824 3.08 8.76 -7.89
N PRO A 825 2.49 9.69 -7.11
CA PRO A 825 2.30 11.06 -7.56
C PRO A 825 3.65 11.80 -7.65
N VAL A 826 3.89 12.47 -8.77
CA VAL A 826 5.09 13.27 -9.03
C VAL A 826 4.73 14.72 -9.36
N PRO A 827 5.64 15.69 -9.13
CA PRO A 827 5.38 17.08 -9.51
C PRO A 827 5.10 17.20 -11.03
N GLU A 828 4.16 18.09 -11.39
CA GLU A 828 3.66 18.22 -12.77
C GLU A 828 4.77 18.49 -13.80
N HIS A 829 5.76 19.31 -13.44
CA HIS A 829 6.89 19.68 -14.29
C HIS A 829 7.94 18.56 -14.47
N SER A 830 7.85 17.46 -13.72
CA SER A 830 8.89 16.43 -13.71
C SER A 830 8.74 15.37 -14.80
N LEU A 831 7.59 15.28 -15.49
CA LEU A 831 7.35 14.29 -16.55
C LEU A 831 7.27 14.94 -17.94
N PRO A 832 8.10 14.54 -18.92
CA PRO A 832 8.13 15.16 -20.25
C PRO A 832 6.89 14.78 -21.10
N GLY A 833 6.08 15.78 -21.47
CA GLY A 833 4.99 15.67 -22.46
C GLY A 833 3.67 15.05 -21.96
N ASN A 834 2.52 15.57 -22.41
CA ASN A 834 1.17 15.13 -22.00
C ASN A 834 0.82 13.72 -22.55
N GLY A 835 1.42 12.66 -22.01
CA GLY A 835 1.08 11.27 -22.38
C GLY A 835 2.09 10.19 -22.00
N THR A 836 3.28 10.54 -21.50
CA THR A 836 4.28 9.57 -21.06
C THR A 836 3.88 8.93 -19.73
N SER A 837 3.50 7.65 -19.76
CA SER A 837 3.37 6.81 -18.56
C SER A 837 4.68 6.08 -18.32
N ILE A 838 5.36 6.37 -17.22
CA ILE A 838 6.55 5.64 -16.80
C ILE A 838 6.12 4.58 -15.78
N SER A 839 6.28 3.32 -16.16
CA SER A 839 6.06 2.18 -15.28
C SER A 839 7.37 1.42 -15.11
N PHE A 840 7.65 0.97 -13.89
CA PHE A 840 8.91 0.31 -13.56
C PHE A 840 8.77 -0.70 -12.42
N LYS A 841 9.78 -1.55 -12.28
CA LYS A 841 9.96 -2.45 -11.14
C LYS A 841 11.23 -2.10 -10.40
N ILE A 842 11.40 -2.63 -9.20
CA ILE A 842 12.57 -2.36 -8.37
C ILE A 842 13.44 -3.62 -8.32
N THR A 843 14.76 -3.43 -8.32
CA THR A 843 15.70 -4.53 -8.05
C THR A 843 16.15 -4.43 -6.59
N PRO A 844 15.58 -5.23 -5.67
CA PRO A 844 16.01 -5.24 -4.28
C PRO A 844 17.27 -6.10 -4.10
N VAL A 845 18.22 -5.60 -3.31
CA VAL A 845 19.39 -6.34 -2.83
C VAL A 845 19.51 -6.20 -1.31
N PHE A 846 19.76 -7.31 -0.63
CA PHE A 846 19.86 -7.39 0.83
C PHE A 846 21.20 -7.97 1.25
N PHE A 847 22.03 -7.17 1.93
CA PHE A 847 23.26 -7.67 2.55
C PHE A 847 23.13 -7.59 4.06
N ASN A 848 23.35 -8.71 4.75
CA ASN A 848 23.26 -8.79 6.20
C ASN A 848 24.58 -9.23 6.83
N ILE A 849 25.05 -8.48 7.83
CA ILE A 849 26.16 -8.86 8.70
C ILE A 849 25.81 -8.52 10.15
N GLY A 850 25.60 -9.53 10.99
CA GLY A 850 25.41 -9.33 12.43
C GLY A 850 26.69 -8.80 13.10
N ILE A 851 26.58 -7.69 13.84
CA ILE A 851 27.75 -7.03 14.46
C ILE A 851 27.83 -7.16 16.00
N ASN A 852 26.83 -7.77 16.65
CA ASN A 852 26.74 -7.81 18.12
C ASN A 852 27.42 -9.05 18.76
N GLU A 853 27.31 -9.21 20.07
CA GLU A 853 27.83 -10.34 20.82
C GLU A 853 27.22 -11.69 20.38
N LYS A 854 25.91 -11.71 20.11
CA LYS A 854 25.20 -12.89 19.64
C LYS A 854 25.68 -13.33 18.26
N ALA A 855 26.19 -12.41 17.44
CA ALA A 855 26.74 -12.73 16.13
C ALA A 855 28.06 -13.49 16.24
N SER A 856 28.92 -13.10 17.19
CA SER A 856 30.10 -13.91 17.50
C SER A 856 29.71 -15.31 17.98
N PHE A 857 28.64 -15.44 18.78
CA PHE A 857 28.13 -16.74 19.18
C PHE A 857 27.60 -17.57 18.00
N ALA A 858 26.84 -16.95 17.08
CA ALA A 858 26.34 -17.60 15.87
C ALA A 858 27.46 -18.10 14.95
N GLU A 859 28.54 -17.32 14.83
CA GLU A 859 29.75 -17.70 14.07
C GLU A 859 30.42 -18.93 14.70
N THR A 860 30.60 -18.94 16.02
CA THR A 860 31.17 -20.10 16.74
C THR A 860 30.34 -21.37 16.55
N LEU A 861 29.02 -21.24 16.43
CA LEU A 861 28.11 -22.36 16.17
C LEU A 861 27.98 -22.73 14.68
N GLY A 862 28.67 -22.03 13.76
CA GLY A 862 28.59 -22.28 12.32
C GLY A 862 27.22 -21.95 11.70
N GLN A 863 26.40 -21.13 12.37
CA GLN A 863 25.03 -20.78 11.94
C GLN A 863 24.99 -19.65 10.89
N THR A 864 26.14 -19.07 10.52
CA THR A 864 26.24 -17.97 9.56
C THR A 864 26.29 -18.39 8.09
N LYS A 865 26.25 -19.70 7.79
CA LYS A 865 26.30 -20.24 6.43
C LYS A 865 25.18 -19.69 5.53
N GLU A 866 23.95 -19.66 6.03
CA GLU A 866 22.80 -19.15 5.26
C GLU A 866 22.91 -17.63 5.01
N GLN A 867 23.46 -16.87 5.97
CA GLN A 867 23.77 -15.45 5.77
C GLN A 867 24.80 -15.26 4.65
N HIS A 868 25.87 -16.07 4.66
CA HIS A 868 26.92 -15.99 3.63
C HIS A 868 26.37 -16.33 2.24
N ARG A 869 25.59 -17.42 2.13
CA ARG A 869 24.91 -17.80 0.88
C ARG A 869 23.98 -16.70 0.38
N SER A 870 23.14 -16.15 1.26
CA SER A 870 22.24 -15.05 0.90
C SER A 870 23.01 -13.80 0.42
N ASN A 871 24.10 -13.42 1.10
CA ASN A 871 24.95 -12.32 0.65
C ASN A 871 25.61 -12.61 -0.72
N TRP A 872 26.00 -13.85 -0.98
CA TRP A 872 26.54 -14.25 -2.29
C TRP A 872 25.50 -14.11 -3.40
N ASP A 873 24.28 -14.60 -3.18
CA ASP A 873 23.17 -14.49 -4.14
C ASP A 873 22.83 -13.02 -4.44
N ASN A 874 22.84 -12.16 -3.41
CA ASN A 874 22.63 -10.73 -3.56
C ASN A 874 23.78 -10.02 -4.29
N TYR A 875 25.03 -10.48 -4.15
CA TYR A 875 26.16 -10.01 -4.94
C TYR A 875 26.00 -10.34 -6.43
N LEU A 876 25.55 -11.56 -6.76
CA LEU A 876 25.27 -11.93 -8.14
C LEU A 876 24.18 -11.04 -8.74
N ARG A 877 23.10 -10.79 -7.99
CA ARG A 877 22.01 -9.89 -8.39
C ARG A 877 22.50 -8.45 -8.60
N LEU A 878 23.30 -7.93 -7.68
CA LEU A 878 23.90 -6.60 -7.79
C LEU A 878 24.81 -6.48 -9.03
N SER A 879 25.61 -7.51 -9.29
CA SER A 879 26.51 -7.57 -10.45
C SER A 879 25.74 -7.62 -11.77
N GLN A 880 24.65 -8.38 -11.83
CA GLN A 880 23.74 -8.41 -12.98
C GLN A 880 23.03 -7.06 -13.20
N TYR A 881 22.62 -6.39 -12.11
CA TYR A 881 22.06 -5.05 -12.18
C TYR A 881 23.08 -4.06 -12.75
N PHE A 882 24.32 -4.06 -12.24
CA PHE A 882 25.39 -3.22 -12.77
C PHE A 882 25.66 -3.46 -14.26
N GLY A 883 25.67 -4.71 -14.70
CA GLY A 883 25.83 -5.05 -16.13
C GLY A 883 24.74 -4.46 -17.03
N ARG A 884 23.52 -4.30 -16.52
CA ARG A 884 22.42 -3.61 -17.22
C ARG A 884 22.53 -2.09 -17.09
N TYR A 885 22.88 -1.58 -15.92
CA TYR A 885 23.10 -0.15 -15.66
C TYR A 885 24.16 0.44 -16.59
N ARG A 886 25.29 -0.26 -16.78
CA ARG A 886 26.37 0.17 -17.68
C ARG A 886 25.91 0.35 -19.12
N LYS A 887 24.92 -0.44 -19.57
CA LYS A 887 24.36 -0.35 -20.95
C LYS A 887 23.51 0.91 -21.16
N LEU A 888 23.06 1.58 -20.09
CA LEU A 888 22.28 2.81 -20.19
C LEU A 888 23.14 4.05 -20.48
N GLY A 889 24.46 3.98 -20.26
CA GLY A 889 25.36 5.11 -20.52
C GLY A 889 25.15 6.33 -19.61
N LEU A 890 24.53 6.16 -18.44
CA LEU A 890 24.18 7.27 -17.53
C LEU A 890 25.36 7.79 -16.69
N GLY A 891 26.42 7.00 -16.51
CA GLY A 891 27.59 7.36 -15.71
C GLY A 891 28.81 7.72 -16.56
N SER A 892 29.76 8.46 -15.98
CA SER A 892 31.09 8.66 -16.58
C SER A 892 31.82 7.32 -16.74
N VAL A 893 32.74 7.24 -17.71
CA VAL A 893 33.63 6.08 -17.90
C VAL A 893 34.35 5.73 -16.59
N ASP A 894 34.86 6.74 -15.88
CA ASP A 894 35.54 6.59 -14.58
C ASP A 894 34.61 5.97 -13.52
N THR A 895 33.32 6.32 -13.54
CA THR A 895 32.33 5.75 -12.62
C THR A 895 32.08 4.28 -12.92
N GLY A 896 32.02 3.92 -14.21
CA GLY A 896 31.90 2.53 -14.65
C GLY A 896 33.09 1.66 -14.23
N GLU A 897 34.32 2.16 -14.38
CA GLU A 897 35.53 1.45 -13.93
C GLU A 897 35.60 1.35 -12.40
N SER A 898 35.25 2.43 -11.69
CA SER A 898 35.18 2.43 -10.23
C SER A 898 34.19 1.38 -9.72
N LEU A 899 32.98 1.31 -10.30
CA LEU A 899 31.98 0.30 -9.95
C LEU A 899 32.45 -1.13 -10.22
N GLN A 900 33.09 -1.37 -11.37
CA GLN A 900 33.67 -2.67 -11.71
C GLN A 900 34.72 -3.11 -10.66
N SER A 901 35.60 -2.18 -10.25
CA SER A 901 36.61 -2.45 -9.22
C SER A 901 35.97 -2.73 -7.86
N LEU A 902 34.95 -1.96 -7.46
CA LEU A 902 34.24 -2.14 -6.19
C LEU A 902 33.56 -3.52 -6.11
N LEU A 903 32.91 -3.96 -7.19
CA LEU A 903 32.30 -5.29 -7.25
C LEU A 903 33.36 -6.39 -7.20
N GLY A 904 34.49 -6.23 -7.90
CA GLY A 904 35.62 -7.16 -7.79
C GLY A 904 36.17 -7.27 -6.37
N PHE A 905 36.35 -6.15 -5.67
CA PHE A 905 36.75 -6.15 -4.26
C PHE A 905 35.69 -6.78 -3.36
N MET A 906 34.41 -6.55 -3.64
CA MET A 906 33.30 -7.14 -2.89
C MET A 906 33.30 -8.67 -3.02
N GLU A 907 33.53 -9.19 -4.22
CA GLU A 907 33.67 -10.62 -4.46
C GLU A 907 34.83 -11.22 -3.65
N GLN A 908 35.99 -10.54 -3.64
CA GLN A 908 37.13 -10.95 -2.83
C GLN A 908 36.78 -10.98 -1.34
N GLN A 909 36.05 -9.97 -0.84
CA GLN A 909 35.62 -9.93 0.57
C GLN A 909 34.58 -11.02 0.90
N LEU A 910 33.75 -11.43 -0.05
CA LEU A 910 32.81 -12.53 0.12
C LEU A 910 33.51 -13.89 0.14
N ARG A 911 34.55 -14.07 -0.67
CA ARG A 911 35.40 -15.27 -0.64
C ARG A 911 36.27 -15.32 0.62
N ALA A 912 36.64 -14.15 1.16
CA ALA A 912 37.40 -14.05 2.40
C ALA A 912 36.52 -14.48 3.59
N ASN A 913 36.88 -15.60 4.22
CA ASN A 913 36.19 -16.11 5.40
C ASN A 913 36.57 -15.29 6.66
N VAL A 914 36.12 -14.04 6.71
CA VAL A 914 36.42 -13.07 7.77
C VAL A 914 35.22 -12.93 8.70
N SER A 915 35.44 -13.08 10.00
CA SER A 915 34.43 -12.84 11.03
C SER A 915 33.89 -11.41 10.94
N LYS A 916 32.56 -11.26 11.00
CA LYS A 916 31.84 -9.99 10.93
C LYS A 916 32.36 -9.07 9.82
N ASN A 917 32.46 -9.57 8.59
CA ASN A 917 33.03 -8.81 7.47
C ASN A 917 32.14 -7.63 7.02
N VAL A 918 32.15 -6.54 7.80
CA VAL A 918 31.39 -5.30 7.52
C VAL A 918 31.86 -4.57 6.28
N LYS A 919 33.03 -4.91 5.72
CA LYS A 919 33.51 -4.33 4.46
C LYS A 919 32.57 -4.64 3.29
N ILE A 920 31.87 -5.77 3.34
CA ILE A 920 30.85 -6.14 2.34
C ILE A 920 29.74 -5.08 2.33
N LEU A 921 29.25 -4.66 3.51
CA LEU A 921 28.23 -3.62 3.62
C LEU A 921 28.74 -2.28 3.07
N HIS A 922 29.95 -1.91 3.48
CA HIS A 922 30.64 -0.70 3.02
C HIS A 922 30.82 -0.63 1.50
N LEU A 923 31.14 -1.74 0.84
CA LEU A 923 31.27 -1.80 -0.61
C LEU A 923 29.91 -1.73 -1.31
N ALA A 924 28.88 -2.37 -0.74
CA ALA A 924 27.51 -2.28 -1.24
C ALA A 924 26.91 -0.86 -1.11
N GLU A 925 27.18 -0.18 0.00
CA GLU A 925 26.84 1.25 0.21
C GLU A 925 27.39 2.11 -0.94
N ASP A 926 28.67 1.91 -1.27
CA ASP A 926 29.37 2.70 -2.28
C ASP A 926 28.85 2.40 -3.69
N ALA A 927 28.64 1.12 -4.00
CA ALA A 927 28.07 0.69 -5.26
C ALA A 927 26.65 1.25 -5.46
N CYS A 928 25.82 1.20 -4.41
CA CYS A 928 24.47 1.77 -4.42
C CYS A 928 24.50 3.28 -4.68
N ARG A 929 25.38 4.01 -3.98
CA ARG A 929 25.52 5.46 -4.13
C ARG A 929 26.00 5.87 -5.54
N LEU A 930 26.91 5.12 -6.15
CA LEU A 930 27.40 5.41 -7.50
C LEU A 930 26.38 5.09 -8.61
N MET A 931 25.38 4.25 -8.34
CA MET A 931 24.27 3.92 -9.26
C MET A 931 22.98 4.68 -8.96
N ASP A 932 23.03 5.70 -8.10
CA ASP A 932 21.88 6.47 -7.60
C ASP A 932 20.72 5.60 -7.05
N GLY A 933 21.09 4.52 -6.35
CA GLY A 933 20.15 3.59 -5.74
C GLY A 933 19.50 4.12 -4.45
N LEU A 934 18.39 3.50 -4.07
CA LEU A 934 17.68 3.76 -2.82
C LEU A 934 18.38 3.05 -1.66
N ARG A 935 18.68 3.78 -0.59
CA ARG A 935 19.51 3.30 0.51
C ARG A 935 18.70 3.08 1.80
N PHE A 936 18.76 1.87 2.35
CA PHE A 936 18.07 1.47 3.57
C PHE A 936 19.00 0.82 4.59
N THR A 937 18.91 1.20 5.86
CA THR A 937 19.68 0.57 6.95
C THR A 937 18.76 0.05 8.03
N SER A 938 18.89 -1.23 8.38
CA SER A 938 18.04 -1.91 9.34
C SER A 938 18.81 -2.73 10.37
N CYS A 939 18.22 -2.77 11.57
CA CYS A 939 18.54 -3.73 12.61
C CYS A 939 17.26 -4.04 13.38
N LYS A 940 17.31 -4.83 14.45
CA LYS A 940 16.13 -5.22 15.26
C LYS A 940 15.13 -4.09 15.56
N SER A 941 15.57 -2.85 15.78
CA SER A 941 14.66 -1.73 16.12
C SER A 941 15.07 -0.38 15.54
N ALA A 942 16.05 -0.37 14.62
CA ALA A 942 16.55 0.82 13.94
C ALA A 942 17.04 2.00 14.79
N LYS A 943 17.42 1.75 16.04
CA LYS A 943 17.85 2.80 16.97
C LYS A 943 19.37 2.81 17.11
N ASP A 944 19.92 1.85 17.85
CA ASP A 944 21.32 1.85 18.30
C ASP A 944 22.31 1.44 17.19
N ARG A 945 22.33 0.16 16.78
CA ARG A 945 23.23 -0.37 15.72
C ARG A 945 23.08 0.41 14.41
N THR A 946 21.85 0.72 14.03
CA THR A 946 21.54 1.54 12.85
C THR A 946 22.11 2.96 12.96
N GLY A 947 22.05 3.59 14.14
CA GLY A 947 22.70 4.89 14.35
C GLY A 947 24.22 4.81 14.18
N MET A 948 24.85 3.70 14.58
CA MET A 948 26.29 3.49 14.39
C MET A 948 26.65 3.32 12.90
N ALA A 949 25.88 2.54 12.16
CA ALA A 949 26.08 2.30 10.73
C ALA A 949 25.88 3.58 9.90
N VAL A 950 24.77 4.28 10.08
CA VAL A 950 24.45 5.47 9.28
C VAL A 950 25.45 6.60 9.49
N THR A 951 25.88 6.83 10.74
CA THR A 951 26.93 7.83 11.03
C THR A 951 28.28 7.46 10.43
N LEU A 952 28.57 6.16 10.31
CA LEU A 952 29.78 5.68 9.64
C LEU A 952 29.72 5.89 8.14
N GLU A 953 28.61 5.55 7.49
CA GLU A 953 28.39 5.80 6.07
C GLU A 953 28.49 7.30 5.73
N GLN A 954 27.83 8.15 6.52
CA GLN A 954 27.94 9.61 6.40
C GLN A 954 29.40 10.08 6.45
N CYS A 955 30.18 9.62 7.43
CA CYS A 955 31.60 9.99 7.52
C CYS A 955 32.42 9.44 6.34
N ARG A 956 32.14 8.23 5.85
CA ARG A 956 32.80 7.67 4.66
C ARG A 956 32.54 8.52 3.42
N VAL A 957 31.30 9.00 3.23
CA VAL A 957 30.95 9.94 2.16
C VAL A 957 31.69 11.27 2.31
N LEU A 958 31.78 11.82 3.53
CA LEU A 958 32.56 13.04 3.80
C LEU A 958 34.05 12.89 3.46
N VAL A 959 34.63 11.72 3.71
CA VAL A 959 36.04 11.43 3.34
C VAL A 959 36.20 11.41 1.83
N ARG A 960 35.35 10.66 1.12
CA ARG A 960 35.53 10.43 -0.32
C ARG A 960 35.20 11.63 -1.18
N GLU A 961 34.13 12.33 -0.83
CA GLU A 961 33.55 13.34 -1.71
C GLU A 961 33.85 14.76 -1.26
N PHE A 962 34.05 14.96 0.05
CA PHE A 962 34.23 16.29 0.63
C PHE A 962 35.63 16.49 1.21
N GLN A 963 36.51 15.50 1.05
CA GLN A 963 37.91 15.52 1.49
C GLN A 963 38.07 15.74 3.01
N LEU A 964 37.20 15.10 3.81
CA LEU A 964 37.45 14.99 5.25
C LEU A 964 38.70 14.11 5.48
N PRO A 965 39.72 14.58 6.23
CA PRO A 965 40.89 13.77 6.52
C PRO A 965 40.51 12.49 7.29
N ALA A 966 41.05 11.34 6.90
CA ALA A 966 40.77 10.06 7.56
C ALA A 966 41.04 10.09 9.09
N LYS A 967 42.08 10.82 9.51
CA LYS A 967 42.41 11.05 10.93
C LYS A 967 41.32 11.76 11.74
N HIS A 968 40.45 12.54 11.08
CA HIS A 968 39.34 13.26 11.72
C HIS A 968 38.04 12.44 11.78
N VAL A 969 37.97 11.28 11.12
CA VAL A 969 36.77 10.44 11.12
C VAL A 969 36.34 10.02 12.54
N PRO A 970 37.23 9.54 13.44
CA PRO A 970 36.81 9.19 14.80
C PRO A 970 36.20 10.38 15.58
N TYR A 971 36.73 11.59 15.37
CA TYR A 971 36.21 12.80 15.98
C TYR A 971 34.83 13.18 15.43
N ALA A 972 34.66 13.13 14.11
CA ALA A 972 33.36 13.37 13.46
C ALA A 972 32.31 12.35 13.93
N LEU A 973 32.65 11.05 13.98
CA LEU A 973 31.78 10.00 14.50
C LEU A 973 31.39 10.23 15.95
N SER A 974 32.34 10.55 16.82
CA SER A 974 32.07 10.84 18.23
C SER A 974 31.07 11.99 18.36
N THR A 975 31.27 13.06 17.60
CA THR A 975 30.41 14.25 17.60
C THR A 975 29.01 13.94 17.09
N MET A 976 28.89 13.31 15.92
CA MET A 976 27.60 12.98 15.31
C MET A 976 26.81 11.94 16.13
N ARG A 977 27.49 10.99 16.78
CA ARG A 977 26.83 9.99 17.63
C ARG A 977 26.39 10.53 18.98
N SER A 978 27.12 11.48 19.57
CA SER A 978 26.78 12.04 20.88
C SER A 978 25.78 13.21 20.80
N GLU A 979 25.93 14.08 19.80
CA GLU A 979 25.15 15.32 19.69
C GLU A 979 24.27 15.40 18.44
N GLY A 980 24.38 14.42 17.54
CA GLY A 980 23.66 14.42 16.27
C GLY A 980 22.22 13.93 16.33
N THR A 981 21.59 13.92 15.15
CA THR A 981 20.15 13.62 15.02
C THR A 981 19.81 12.18 15.37
N ARG A 982 20.78 11.24 15.29
CA ARG A 982 20.58 9.86 15.74
C ARG A 982 20.35 9.78 17.25
N MET A 983 20.93 10.67 18.04
CA MET A 983 20.61 10.79 19.47
C MET A 983 19.18 11.32 19.70
N ASP A 984 18.70 12.20 18.81
CA ASP A 984 17.32 12.66 18.84
C ASP A 984 16.34 11.53 18.46
N ASN A 985 16.72 10.61 17.57
CA ASN A 985 15.97 9.37 17.31
C ASN A 985 15.88 8.48 18.56
N VAL A 986 16.98 8.32 19.31
CA VAL A 986 16.95 7.58 20.59
C VAL A 986 15.95 8.21 21.56
N LEU A 987 16.00 9.53 21.72
CA LEU A 987 15.09 10.28 22.57
C LEU A 987 13.62 10.07 22.18
N LYS A 988 13.30 10.15 20.89
CA LYS A 988 11.94 9.90 20.38
C LYS A 988 11.42 8.48 20.69
N ASN A 989 12.31 7.50 20.74
CA ASN A 989 11.93 6.09 20.93
C ASN A 989 11.84 5.64 22.39
N ILE A 990 12.71 6.15 23.27
CA ILE A 990 12.82 5.69 24.66
C ILE A 990 12.79 6.81 25.70
N GLY A 991 12.59 8.06 25.30
CA GLY A 991 12.56 9.21 26.22
C GLY A 991 13.90 9.61 26.82
N LYS A 992 15.02 8.98 26.41
CA LYS A 992 16.36 9.22 26.95
C LYS A 992 17.39 9.41 25.83
N ARG A 993 18.31 10.37 25.98
CA ARG A 993 19.46 10.59 25.07
C ARG A 993 20.65 9.67 25.44
N LYS A 994 20.42 8.35 25.45
CA LYS A 994 21.48 7.34 25.67
C LYS A 994 21.22 6.07 24.86
N TYR A 995 22.22 5.61 24.11
CA TYR A 995 22.16 4.33 23.41
C TYR A 995 22.05 3.17 24.41
N ALA A 996 21.23 2.17 24.08
CA ALA A 996 20.94 1.05 24.96
C ALA A 996 21.97 -0.09 24.82
N PHE A 997 23.26 0.25 24.95
CA PHE A 997 24.35 -0.72 25.02
C PHE A 997 24.91 -0.78 26.43
N ASN A 998 25.34 -1.96 26.87
CA ASN A 998 26.22 -2.12 28.03
C ASN A 998 27.70 -2.17 27.60
N ARG A 999 28.64 -2.05 28.56
CA ARG A 999 30.09 -2.04 28.25
C ARG A 999 30.56 -3.29 27.51
N THR A 1000 30.05 -4.46 27.90
CA THR A 1000 30.36 -5.74 27.25
C THR A 1000 29.85 -5.75 25.82
N GLN A 1001 28.61 -5.34 25.55
CA GLN A 1001 28.05 -5.27 24.20
C GLN A 1001 28.87 -4.36 23.28
N VAL A 1002 29.39 -3.25 23.80
CA VAL A 1002 30.25 -2.35 23.03
C VAL A 1002 31.58 -3.00 22.65
N SER A 1003 32.16 -3.87 23.48
CA SER A 1003 33.43 -4.54 23.14
C SER A 1003 33.28 -5.51 21.96
N PHE A 1004 32.11 -6.13 21.80
CA PHE A 1004 31.79 -7.03 20.68
C PHE A 1004 31.46 -6.31 19.37
N LEU A 1005 31.26 -4.99 19.37
CA LEU A 1005 31.10 -4.20 18.15
C LEU A 1005 32.46 -3.95 17.47
N PRO A 1006 32.53 -3.95 16.13
CA PRO A 1006 33.70 -3.48 15.40
C PRO A 1006 34.10 -2.07 15.83
N ALA A 1007 35.40 -1.76 15.86
CA ALA A 1007 35.92 -0.52 16.46
C ALA A 1007 35.22 0.76 15.96
N MET A 1008 35.03 0.89 14.64
CA MET A 1008 34.38 2.05 14.03
C MET A 1008 32.85 2.12 14.27
N TYR A 1009 32.23 1.05 14.75
CA TYR A 1009 30.81 0.98 15.11
C TYR A 1009 30.56 1.23 16.60
N ARG A 1010 31.59 1.48 17.41
CA ARG A 1010 31.41 1.71 18.84
C ARG A 1010 30.84 3.10 19.13
N PRO A 1011 29.83 3.23 20.00
CA PRO A 1011 29.36 4.53 20.47
C PRO A 1011 30.43 5.22 21.34
N PRO A 1012 30.49 6.57 21.36
CA PRO A 1012 31.42 7.29 22.21
C PRO A 1012 31.10 7.09 23.70
N VAL A 1013 32.12 7.10 24.56
CA VAL A 1013 31.97 6.97 26.02
C VAL A 1013 31.04 8.07 26.55
N GLY A 1014 30.17 7.72 27.50
CA GLY A 1014 29.16 8.63 28.06
C GLY A 1014 27.85 8.71 27.26
N SER A 1015 27.83 8.26 26.00
CA SER A 1015 26.62 8.28 25.16
C SER A 1015 25.77 7.01 25.24
N TYR A 1016 26.21 5.98 25.97
CA TYR A 1016 25.52 4.69 26.11
C TYR A 1016 25.43 4.24 27.58
N GLY A 1017 24.46 3.38 27.90
CA GLY A 1017 24.30 2.78 29.23
C GLY A 1017 23.02 1.97 29.37
N LYS A 1018 22.87 1.24 30.49
CA LYS A 1018 21.60 0.57 30.83
C LYS A 1018 20.52 1.65 30.96
N ALA A 1019 19.57 1.66 30.04
CA ALA A 1019 18.30 2.32 30.30
C ALA A 1019 17.63 1.50 31.41
N GLN A 1020 17.62 2.00 32.66
CA GLN A 1020 16.57 1.60 33.60
C GLN A 1020 15.27 2.10 32.95
N THR A 1021 14.57 1.20 32.28
CA THR A 1021 13.17 1.38 31.87
C THR A 1021 12.29 1.04 33.04
#